data_AF-A0A2E2B1F9-F1
#
_entry.id   AF-A0A2E2B1F9-F1
#
_cell.length_a   1.000
_cell.length_b   1.000
_cell.length_c   1.000
_cell.angle_alpha   90.00
_cell.angle_beta   90.00
_cell.angle_gamma   90.00
#
_symmetry.space_group_name_H-M   'P 1'
#
loop_
_entity.id
_entity.type
_entity.pdbx_description
1 polymer ?
#
loop_
_entity_poly.entity_id
_entity_poly.type
_entity_poly.pdbx_seq_one_letter_code
_entity_poly.pdbx_strand_id
1 'polypeptide(L)'
;MSSTLRVALGMIILSLCTVVTPLAKAQSSGILGQWEDFNHYVLIARPDLAEDLGKQLLKANSDKLLDAVEESTYQDFEKTLFRAQKNQELKDTAGKLEEKLQRALIQRSRDPKRIAADIQKLGEGMRAQVNAVERLRAAGQFAAPQLLATLRDESKARLHPHVIGAMVGIGRPMVYPLSIALADLEPIQQGQIARVLSEIGYPRSLPYIKQVIEDEKTDAATREMCQAAYAHLASRAGVTEGVNAAELYMTLAQNHYNAAVNRDMLPGYLPTDKTGIIWTFDRRAGLLPISVPGPVFGYILSMRASQRALSLNEHLSPALSLWLMANLSRENFMPDKATDKSYPKDWHPADYYLKVAGPLRQHDVLYRALQDRDYVLALDAIAALRLTAGTDALVNRQGTIQPLITALSYPDRRVRFNAALTMANARPNAPYNGSYRIVPVLCEAVRQSETRFAVVLSPDLDRANQLAGILRDQLKFEVAAGQTIEDVTDAIAAGPGVDLIVTSADSTATMDLHHSRSSNYKLVAAPLIALADNNAILAQMNQVFEGNMTVYPVLATQSADALKPAIDSAIKQFAGQPIGKDEALAFAMDALNMLWEITIGHGQVYQATEAQPTLIEALGDDRHSVVMRSAEILALFNDIKAQQAICNTAMNAKLPGKVRISLIDSLALSATHHGNLLTDTQIAKLLKIVNTAKGDMAQAAARAHGALTLPASHVVDMITK
;
A
#
# COMPACT_ATOMS: atom_id res chain seq x y z
N MET A 1 99.50 -9.94 6.19
CA MET A 1 100.00 -11.17 6.83
C MET A 1 99.01 -11.59 7.89
N SER A 2 98.70 -12.88 7.95
CA SER A 2 97.84 -13.58 8.93
C SER A 2 98.38 -13.39 10.37
N SER A 3 97.74 -13.77 11.50
CA SER A 3 96.84 -14.88 11.81
C SER A 3 96.53 -14.89 13.33
N THR A 4 95.29 -15.26 13.71
CA THR A 4 94.91 -16.25 14.78
C THR A 4 95.19 -15.93 16.27
N LEU A 5 94.46 -16.37 17.30
CA LEU A 5 93.36 -17.34 17.50
C LEU A 5 92.77 -17.17 18.93
N ARG A 6 91.45 -17.38 19.08
CA ARG A 6 90.66 -18.02 20.18
C ARG A 6 90.92 -17.68 21.67
N VAL A 7 89.97 -17.71 22.61
CA VAL A 7 88.50 -17.85 22.68
C VAL A 7 88.13 -17.44 24.13
N ALA A 8 86.95 -16.85 24.29
CA ALA A 8 86.49 -16.18 25.51
C ALA A 8 85.69 -17.08 26.47
N LEU A 9 85.75 -16.78 27.77
CA LEU A 9 84.66 -17.01 28.72
C LEU A 9 84.79 -16.10 29.97
N GLY A 10 83.77 -15.25 30.17
CA GLY A 10 83.21 -14.81 31.46
C GLY A 10 84.02 -13.93 32.42
N MET A 11 83.61 -12.66 32.59
CA MET A 11 83.29 -12.05 33.90
C MET A 11 82.71 -10.62 33.76
N ILE A 12 81.43 -10.41 34.12
CA ILE A 12 80.89 -9.63 35.28
C ILE A 12 81.30 -8.14 35.33
N ILE A 13 80.32 -7.22 35.25
CA ILE A 13 79.90 -6.22 36.28
C ILE A 13 79.09 -5.04 35.69
N LEU A 14 77.87 -4.92 36.24
CA LEU A 14 76.99 -3.77 36.55
C LEU A 14 76.48 -2.71 35.54
N SER A 15 75.16 -2.53 35.73
CA SER A 15 74.35 -1.30 35.76
C SER A 15 73.94 -0.65 34.44
N LEU A 16 72.72 -0.96 34.01
CA LEU A 16 71.85 -0.01 33.33
C LEU A 16 70.45 -0.05 33.96
N CYS A 17 70.04 1.08 34.54
CA CYS A 17 68.65 1.37 34.89
C CYS A 17 67.83 1.52 33.60
N THR A 18 66.77 0.71 33.44
CA THR A 18 65.63 1.08 32.58
C THR A 18 64.33 0.86 33.33
N VAL A 19 63.56 1.94 33.34
CA VAL A 19 62.24 2.18 33.91
C VAL A 19 61.28 1.01 33.70
N VAL A 20 60.60 0.63 34.79
CA VAL A 20 59.46 -0.28 34.81
C VAL A 20 58.27 0.40 34.15
N THR A 21 57.85 -0.10 32.99
CA THR A 21 56.47 0.03 32.50
C THR A 21 55.66 -1.17 32.99
N PRO A 22 54.47 -0.99 33.59
CA PRO A 22 53.64 -2.13 33.96
C PRO A 22 53.06 -2.78 32.70
N LEU A 23 53.16 -4.11 32.68
CA LEU A 23 52.65 -5.05 31.69
C LEU A 23 51.28 -4.65 31.13
N ALA A 24 51.19 -4.60 29.80
CA ALA A 24 49.94 -4.76 29.07
C ALA A 24 49.27 -6.07 29.50
N LYS A 25 47.99 -5.99 29.91
CA LYS A 25 47.13 -7.17 30.02
C LYS A 25 47.12 -7.89 28.67
N ALA A 26 47.37 -9.19 28.71
CA ALA A 26 47.40 -10.08 27.56
C ALA A 26 46.14 -9.95 26.72
N GLN A 27 46.33 -9.84 25.40
CA GLN A 27 45.28 -9.91 24.39
C GLN A 27 44.57 -11.26 24.53
N SER A 28 43.33 -11.24 25.01
CA SER A 28 42.58 -12.45 25.31
C SER A 28 42.20 -13.15 23.99
N SER A 29 42.75 -14.34 23.74
CA SER A 29 42.55 -15.04 22.47
C SER A 29 41.19 -15.75 22.44
N GLY A 30 40.25 -15.26 21.62
CA GLY A 30 38.94 -15.89 21.37
C GLY A 30 37.75 -14.92 21.45
N ILE A 31 36.55 -15.39 21.09
CA ILE A 31 35.34 -14.54 21.06
C ILE A 31 34.96 -14.04 22.46
N LEU A 32 35.08 -14.89 23.49
CA LEU A 32 34.87 -14.51 24.90
C LEU A 32 35.81 -13.38 25.31
N GLY A 33 37.10 -13.54 25.01
CA GLY A 33 38.09 -12.51 25.29
C GLY A 33 37.81 -11.19 24.58
N GLN A 34 37.53 -11.24 23.28
CA GLN A 34 37.14 -10.07 22.49
C GLN A 34 35.89 -9.38 23.04
N TRP A 35 34.93 -10.14 23.55
CA TRP A 35 33.71 -9.63 24.18
C TRP A 35 34.00 -8.95 25.52
N GLU A 36 34.83 -9.54 26.35
CA GLU A 36 35.24 -8.94 27.63
C GLU A 36 36.08 -7.68 27.42
N ASP A 37 37.02 -7.70 26.48
CA ASP A 37 37.85 -6.55 26.13
C ASP A 37 37.00 -5.42 25.52
N PHE A 38 36.02 -5.75 24.67
CA PHE A 38 35.05 -4.78 24.16
C PHE A 38 34.31 -4.08 25.31
N ASN A 39 33.71 -4.84 26.23
CA ASN A 39 32.97 -4.29 27.37
C ASN A 39 33.90 -3.46 28.28
N HIS A 40 35.13 -3.92 28.50
CA HIS A 40 36.12 -3.19 29.26
C HIS A 40 36.43 -1.82 28.65
N TYR A 41 36.74 -1.76 27.34
CA TYR A 41 37.07 -0.51 26.65
C TYR A 41 35.91 0.47 26.57
N VAL A 42 34.67 -0.02 26.46
CA VAL A 42 33.47 0.82 26.59
C VAL A 42 33.43 1.48 27.97
N LEU A 43 33.67 0.71 29.03
CA LEU A 43 33.59 1.21 30.41
C LEU A 43 34.70 2.18 30.79
N ILE A 44 35.91 2.04 30.22
CA ILE A 44 37.03 2.96 30.43
C ILE A 44 37.11 4.09 29.38
N ALA A 45 36.05 4.27 28.58
CA ALA A 45 35.94 5.32 27.56
C ALA A 45 37.07 5.32 26.52
N ARG A 46 37.41 4.14 25.98
CA ARG A 46 38.34 3.94 24.85
C ARG A 46 37.57 3.49 23.61
N PRO A 47 36.82 4.40 22.95
CA PRO A 47 35.94 4.05 21.83
C PRO A 47 36.71 3.55 20.61
N ASP A 48 37.94 4.03 20.41
CA ASP A 48 38.87 3.59 19.37
C ASP A 48 39.11 2.07 19.42
N LEU A 49 39.46 1.54 20.60
CA LEU A 49 39.76 0.12 20.78
C LEU A 49 38.49 -0.75 20.83
N ALA A 50 37.42 -0.22 21.42
CA ALA A 50 36.13 -0.91 21.46
C ALA A 50 35.54 -1.06 20.04
N GLU A 51 35.71 -0.08 19.15
CA GLU A 51 35.14 -0.11 17.81
C GLU A 51 35.73 -1.25 16.97
N ASP A 52 37.06 -1.44 17.04
CA ASP A 52 37.75 -2.51 16.30
C ASP A 52 37.35 -3.91 16.79
N LEU A 53 37.22 -4.09 18.11
CA LEU A 53 36.73 -5.34 18.68
C LEU A 53 35.25 -5.57 18.37
N GLY A 54 34.44 -4.53 18.44
CA GLY A 54 33.02 -4.60 18.09
C GLY A 54 32.81 -5.04 16.64
N LYS A 55 33.61 -4.52 15.70
CA LYS A 55 33.62 -4.97 14.30
C LYS A 55 34.06 -6.42 14.13
N GLN A 56 34.97 -6.92 14.97
CA GLN A 56 35.37 -8.33 14.96
C GLN A 56 34.26 -9.22 15.50
N LEU A 57 33.62 -8.85 16.60
CA LEU A 57 32.49 -9.55 17.20
C LEU A 57 31.28 -9.61 16.26
N LEU A 58 31.03 -8.55 15.47
CA LEU A 58 29.99 -8.58 14.44
C LEU A 58 30.22 -9.64 13.36
N LYS A 59 31.49 -10.01 13.09
CA LYS A 59 31.85 -11.09 12.16
C LYS A 59 31.76 -12.48 12.79
N ALA A 60 31.69 -12.58 14.12
CA ALA A 60 31.59 -13.86 14.81
C ALA A 60 30.27 -14.58 14.48
N ASN A 61 30.28 -15.92 14.59
CA ASN A 61 29.05 -16.70 14.54
C ASN A 61 28.14 -16.31 15.73
N SER A 62 26.84 -16.12 15.48
CA SER A 62 25.89 -15.61 16.48
C SER A 62 25.76 -16.51 17.71
N ASP A 63 25.79 -17.84 17.54
CA ASP A 63 25.69 -18.77 18.66
C ASP A 63 26.94 -18.72 19.53
N LYS A 64 28.12 -18.72 18.91
CA LYS A 64 29.39 -18.60 19.64
C LYS A 64 29.55 -17.26 20.34
N LEU A 65 29.04 -16.19 19.74
CA LEU A 65 29.01 -14.87 20.36
C LEU A 65 28.09 -14.89 21.58
N LEU A 66 26.91 -15.48 21.47
CA LEU A 66 25.99 -15.59 22.59
C LEU A 66 26.55 -16.47 23.72
N ASP A 67 27.23 -17.58 23.40
CA ASP A 67 27.95 -18.40 24.39
C ASP A 67 28.99 -17.57 25.15
N ALA A 68 29.78 -16.79 24.42
CA ALA A 68 30.75 -15.86 25.01
C ALA A 68 30.08 -14.80 25.91
N VAL A 69 28.89 -14.31 25.56
CA VAL A 69 28.16 -13.36 26.42
C VAL A 69 27.67 -14.03 27.69
N GLU A 70 27.11 -15.24 27.58
CA GLU A 70 26.57 -16.00 28.73
C GLU A 70 27.68 -16.47 29.69
N GLU A 71 28.88 -16.78 29.17
CA GLU A 71 30.08 -17.15 29.95
C GLU A 71 30.83 -15.93 30.54
N SER A 72 30.54 -14.73 30.05
CA SER A 72 31.26 -13.51 30.40
C SER A 72 31.13 -13.10 31.86
N THR A 73 32.17 -12.46 32.37
CA THR A 73 32.11 -11.72 33.65
C THR A 73 31.20 -10.49 33.62
N TYR A 74 30.84 -9.99 32.42
CA TYR A 74 29.95 -8.85 32.22
C TYR A 74 28.48 -9.25 32.09
N GLN A 75 27.85 -9.66 33.20
CA GLN A 75 26.45 -10.12 33.19
C GLN A 75 25.43 -9.02 32.81
N ASP A 76 25.75 -7.75 33.06
CA ASP A 76 24.92 -6.56 32.76
C ASP A 76 25.23 -5.95 31.37
N PHE A 77 25.55 -6.79 30.38
CA PHE A 77 26.05 -6.32 29.07
C PHE A 77 25.10 -5.36 28.33
N GLU A 78 23.79 -5.47 28.54
CA GLU A 78 22.78 -4.56 27.97
C GLU A 78 23.03 -3.10 28.38
N LYS A 79 23.42 -2.88 29.64
CA LYS A 79 23.77 -1.53 30.15
C LYS A 79 25.03 -1.02 29.49
N THR A 80 26.01 -1.90 29.24
CA THR A 80 27.27 -1.53 28.58
C THR A 80 27.03 -1.20 27.11
N LEU A 81 26.24 -1.99 26.39
CA LEU A 81 25.83 -1.70 25.00
C LEU A 81 25.04 -0.38 24.91
N PHE A 82 24.11 -0.14 25.84
CA PHE A 82 23.37 1.12 25.89
C PHE A 82 24.30 2.34 26.11
N ARG A 83 25.33 2.20 26.95
CA ARG A 83 26.36 3.24 27.11
C ARG A 83 27.17 3.44 25.83
N ALA A 84 27.57 2.36 25.16
CA ALA A 84 28.30 2.43 23.89
C ALA A 84 27.48 3.14 22.80
N GLN A 85 26.16 2.91 22.76
CA GLN A 85 25.28 3.58 21.78
C GLN A 85 25.19 5.10 21.93
N LYS A 86 25.49 5.64 23.11
CA LYS A 86 25.53 7.09 23.35
C LYS A 86 26.84 7.74 22.87
N ASN A 87 27.86 6.94 22.58
CA ASN A 87 29.12 7.42 22.01
C ASN A 87 29.00 7.48 20.47
N GLN A 88 29.40 8.60 19.87
CA GLN A 88 29.24 8.85 18.44
C GLN A 88 30.03 7.86 17.56
N GLU A 89 31.19 7.37 18.02
CA GLU A 89 32.03 6.41 17.27
C GLU A 89 31.50 4.98 17.37
N LEU A 90 30.92 4.60 18.51
CA LEU A 90 30.46 3.23 18.77
C LEU A 90 28.98 2.99 18.45
N LYS A 91 28.21 4.05 18.21
CA LYS A 91 26.75 3.99 18.07
C LYS A 91 26.28 2.89 17.13
N ASP A 92 26.82 2.86 15.93
CA ASP A 92 26.41 1.92 14.89
C ASP A 92 26.84 0.48 15.20
N THR A 93 28.07 0.30 15.70
CA THR A 93 28.62 -1.02 16.02
C THR A 93 27.91 -1.65 17.22
N ALA A 94 27.70 -0.88 18.29
CA ALA A 94 26.97 -1.31 19.48
C ALA A 94 25.50 -1.62 19.17
N GLY A 95 24.84 -0.81 18.33
CA GLY A 95 23.48 -1.08 17.86
C GLY A 95 23.38 -2.40 17.08
N LYS A 96 24.32 -2.65 16.16
CA LYS A 96 24.36 -3.92 15.40
C LYS A 96 24.69 -5.13 16.28
N LEU A 97 25.53 -4.97 17.30
CA LEU A 97 25.86 -6.05 18.24
C LEU A 97 24.66 -6.41 19.11
N GLU A 98 23.96 -5.41 19.64
CA GLU A 98 22.71 -5.62 20.39
C GLU A 98 21.69 -6.36 19.52
N GLU A 99 21.44 -5.88 18.29
CA GLU A 99 20.50 -6.52 17.37
C GLU A 99 20.90 -7.99 17.06
N LYS A 100 22.19 -8.24 16.85
CA LYS A 100 22.71 -9.59 16.60
C LYS A 100 22.52 -10.51 17.81
N LEU A 101 22.78 -10.03 19.03
CA LEU A 101 22.59 -10.78 20.26
C LEU A 101 21.13 -11.06 20.55
N GLN A 102 20.25 -10.07 20.38
CA GLN A 102 18.81 -10.26 20.53
C GLN A 102 18.29 -11.32 19.55
N ARG A 103 18.73 -11.30 18.28
CA ARG A 103 18.39 -12.35 17.30
C ARG A 103 18.90 -13.72 17.73
N ALA A 104 20.14 -13.81 18.23
CA ALA A 104 20.72 -15.07 18.71
C ALA A 104 19.93 -15.63 19.90
N LEU A 105 19.55 -14.79 20.86
CA LEU A 105 18.73 -15.16 22.02
C LEU A 105 17.37 -15.73 21.58
N ILE A 106 16.72 -15.07 20.62
CA ILE A 106 15.45 -15.51 20.04
C ILE A 106 15.61 -16.86 19.29
N GLN A 107 16.67 -17.03 18.50
CA GLN A 107 16.92 -18.29 17.80
C GLN A 107 17.17 -19.43 18.80
N ARG A 108 17.96 -19.16 19.85
CA ARG A 108 18.26 -20.13 20.90
C ARG A 108 17.04 -20.50 21.74
N SER A 109 16.11 -19.58 21.99
CA SER A 109 14.85 -19.91 22.68
C SER A 109 13.95 -20.81 21.82
N ARG A 110 14.06 -20.71 20.49
CA ARG A 110 13.30 -21.51 19.52
C ARG A 110 13.96 -22.85 19.15
N ASP A 111 15.12 -23.20 19.73
CA ASP A 111 15.82 -24.46 19.44
C ASP A 111 14.98 -25.68 19.87
N PRO A 112 14.61 -26.59 18.95
CA PRO A 112 13.86 -27.80 19.26
C PRO A 112 14.48 -28.67 20.35
N LYS A 113 15.81 -28.72 20.49
CA LYS A 113 16.45 -29.52 21.55
C LYS A 113 16.24 -28.90 22.92
N ARG A 114 16.31 -27.57 22.99
CA ARG A 114 16.12 -26.81 24.24
C ARG A 114 14.66 -26.89 24.69
N ILE A 115 13.73 -26.68 23.77
CA ILE A 115 12.29 -26.82 24.05
C ILE A 115 11.98 -28.24 24.55
N ALA A 116 12.52 -29.29 23.92
CA ALA A 116 12.33 -30.66 24.36
C ALA A 116 12.89 -30.92 25.78
N ALA A 117 14.07 -30.37 26.09
CA ALA A 117 14.68 -30.47 27.41
C ALA A 117 13.86 -29.73 28.48
N ASP A 118 13.36 -28.54 28.17
CA ASP A 118 12.51 -27.77 29.08
C ASP A 118 11.14 -28.46 29.28
N ILE A 119 10.59 -29.16 28.28
CA ILE A 119 9.38 -29.99 28.43
C ILE A 119 9.60 -31.14 29.44
N GLN A 120 10.75 -31.82 29.42
CA GLN A 120 11.04 -32.88 30.39
C GLN A 120 11.07 -32.35 31.84
N LYS A 121 11.68 -31.17 32.03
CA LYS A 121 11.81 -30.51 33.34
C LYS A 121 10.48 -30.11 33.97
N LEU A 122 9.40 -30.04 33.18
CA LEU A 122 8.06 -29.76 33.70
C LEU A 122 7.61 -30.80 34.74
N GLY A 123 8.11 -32.05 34.65
CA GLY A 123 7.78 -33.14 35.58
C GLY A 123 8.79 -33.38 36.71
N GLU A 124 9.89 -32.61 36.79
CA GLU A 124 10.99 -32.88 37.75
C GLU A 124 10.80 -32.23 39.13
N GLY A 125 9.90 -31.24 39.25
CA GLY A 125 9.57 -30.56 40.51
C GLY A 125 9.19 -29.10 40.32
N MET A 126 8.59 -28.48 41.34
CA MET A 126 7.96 -27.15 41.22
C MET A 126 8.92 -26.05 40.70
N ARG A 127 10.14 -25.98 41.23
CA ARG A 127 11.13 -24.97 40.79
C ARG A 127 11.60 -25.22 39.35
N ALA A 128 11.79 -26.47 38.96
CA ALA A 128 12.17 -26.84 37.60
C ALA A 128 11.04 -26.51 36.63
N GLN A 129 9.79 -26.78 37.01
CA GLN A 129 8.60 -26.46 36.24
C GLN A 129 8.45 -24.97 35.99
N VAL A 130 8.55 -24.11 37.02
CA VAL A 130 8.45 -22.65 36.86
C VAL A 130 9.52 -22.14 35.88
N ASN A 131 10.78 -22.57 36.05
CA ASN A 131 11.87 -22.17 35.17
C ASN A 131 11.68 -22.65 33.73
N ALA A 132 11.18 -23.88 33.54
CA ALA A 132 10.87 -24.43 32.24
C ALA A 132 9.73 -23.66 31.55
N VAL A 133 8.67 -23.30 32.28
CA VAL A 133 7.56 -22.49 31.74
C VAL A 133 8.05 -21.12 31.28
N GLU A 134 8.90 -20.44 32.04
CA GLU A 134 9.46 -19.14 31.61
C GLU A 134 10.32 -19.27 30.33
N ARG A 135 11.11 -20.33 30.20
CA ARG A 135 11.90 -20.59 28.99
C ARG A 135 11.02 -20.93 27.78
N LEU A 136 9.99 -21.74 27.98
CA LEU A 136 9.00 -22.05 26.95
C LEU A 136 8.17 -20.81 26.55
N ARG A 137 7.93 -19.88 27.49
CA ARG A 137 7.32 -18.58 27.20
C ARG A 137 8.21 -17.73 26.30
N ALA A 138 9.53 -17.76 26.50
CA ALA A 138 10.49 -17.10 25.62
C ALA A 138 10.55 -17.73 24.21
N ALA A 139 10.24 -19.02 24.07
CA ALA A 139 10.03 -19.67 22.77
C ALA A 139 8.68 -19.26 22.13
N GLY A 140 7.68 -18.92 22.95
CA GLY A 140 6.36 -18.48 22.52
C GLY A 140 5.66 -19.53 21.67
N GLN A 141 5.07 -19.11 20.55
CA GLN A 141 4.33 -20.01 19.64
C GLN A 141 5.17 -21.19 19.10
N PHE A 142 6.51 -21.07 19.09
CA PHE A 142 7.40 -22.12 18.60
C PHE A 142 7.53 -23.32 19.53
N ALA A 143 7.07 -23.20 20.79
CA ALA A 143 6.95 -24.35 21.68
C ALA A 143 5.73 -25.23 21.35
N ALA A 144 4.72 -24.70 20.64
CA ALA A 144 3.45 -25.38 20.42
C ALA A 144 3.59 -26.75 19.73
N PRO A 145 4.43 -26.94 18.69
CA PRO A 145 4.57 -28.24 18.03
C PRO A 145 5.02 -29.36 18.98
N GLN A 146 6.03 -29.11 19.82
CA GLN A 146 6.56 -30.14 20.73
C GLN A 146 5.69 -30.36 21.97
N LEU A 147 5.05 -29.30 22.48
CA LEU A 147 4.04 -29.43 23.54
C LEU A 147 2.85 -30.27 23.06
N LEU A 148 2.32 -29.98 21.88
CA LEU A 148 1.21 -30.74 21.30
C LEU A 148 1.63 -32.18 20.96
N ALA A 149 2.82 -32.38 20.39
CA ALA A 149 3.33 -33.73 20.13
C ALA A 149 3.46 -34.56 21.41
N THR A 150 3.88 -33.94 22.53
CA THR A 150 3.97 -34.62 23.83
C THR A 150 2.59 -34.99 24.36
N LEU A 151 1.58 -34.13 24.18
CA LEU A 151 0.20 -34.40 24.59
C LEU A 151 -0.47 -35.51 23.77
N ARG A 152 -0.05 -35.69 22.51
CA ARG A 152 -0.52 -36.75 21.62
C ARG A 152 0.19 -38.10 21.83
N ASP A 153 1.32 -38.10 22.54
CA ASP A 153 2.13 -39.28 22.80
C ASP A 153 1.69 -39.94 24.11
N GLU A 154 0.96 -41.05 24.00
CA GLU A 154 0.47 -41.83 25.15
C GLU A 154 1.60 -42.36 26.03
N SER A 155 2.79 -42.60 25.47
CA SER A 155 3.95 -43.02 26.26
C SER A 155 4.42 -41.93 27.24
N LYS A 156 4.01 -40.68 27.01
CA LYS A 156 4.31 -39.50 27.84
C LYS A 156 3.12 -39.02 28.66
N ALA A 157 2.10 -39.87 28.89
CA ALA A 157 0.90 -39.53 29.65
C ALA A 157 1.18 -38.87 31.01
N ARG A 158 2.28 -39.25 31.69
CA ARG A 158 2.70 -38.64 32.97
C ARG A 158 3.02 -37.15 32.86
N LEU A 159 3.45 -36.67 31.69
CA LEU A 159 3.78 -35.26 31.43
C LEU A 159 2.55 -34.44 31.01
N HIS A 160 1.45 -35.07 30.61
CA HIS A 160 0.29 -34.37 30.03
C HIS A 160 -0.27 -33.26 30.92
N PRO A 161 -0.52 -33.44 32.24
CA PRO A 161 -1.04 -32.36 33.08
C PRO A 161 -0.08 -31.17 33.17
N HIS A 162 1.23 -31.42 33.19
CA HIS A 162 2.25 -30.38 33.24
C HIS A 162 2.37 -29.63 31.91
N VAL A 163 2.24 -30.35 30.79
CA VAL A 163 2.22 -29.76 29.44
C VAL A 163 0.98 -28.87 29.24
N ILE A 164 -0.20 -29.32 29.68
CA ILE A 164 -1.43 -28.51 29.68
C ILE A 164 -1.22 -27.22 30.49
N GLY A 165 -0.71 -27.35 31.72
CA GLY A 165 -0.40 -26.19 32.57
C GLY A 165 0.64 -25.25 31.94
N ALA A 166 1.64 -25.78 31.26
CA ALA A 166 2.64 -24.99 30.54
C ALA A 166 2.02 -24.24 29.33
N MET A 167 1.14 -24.88 28.56
CA MET A 167 0.44 -24.21 27.45
C MET A 167 -0.38 -23.01 27.95
N VAL A 168 -1.09 -23.16 29.08
CA VAL A 168 -1.81 -22.06 29.73
C VAL A 168 -0.85 -20.98 30.24
N GLY A 169 0.24 -21.39 30.90
CA GLY A 169 1.27 -20.48 31.42
C GLY A 169 2.03 -19.69 30.34
N ILE A 170 2.16 -20.22 29.12
CA ILE A 170 2.69 -19.48 27.97
C ILE A 170 1.66 -18.45 27.47
N GLY A 171 0.37 -18.80 27.46
CA GLY A 171 -0.72 -17.88 27.19
C GLY A 171 -0.99 -17.60 25.72
N ARG A 172 -1.22 -16.32 25.36
CA ARG A 172 -1.68 -15.89 24.02
C ARG A 172 -0.91 -16.47 22.82
N PRO A 173 0.43 -16.65 22.85
CA PRO A 173 1.16 -17.27 21.74
C PRO A 173 0.71 -18.69 21.39
N MET A 174 0.07 -19.42 22.32
CA MET A 174 -0.45 -20.77 22.07
C MET A 174 -1.78 -20.78 21.33
N VAL A 175 -2.55 -19.68 21.38
CA VAL A 175 -3.95 -19.68 20.94
C VAL A 175 -4.06 -20.03 19.46
N TYR A 176 -3.31 -19.36 18.60
CA TYR A 176 -3.39 -19.58 17.15
C TYR A 176 -2.94 -20.99 16.72
N PRO A 177 -1.74 -21.49 17.07
CA PRO A 177 -1.32 -22.83 16.67
C PRO A 177 -2.24 -23.93 17.22
N LEU A 178 -2.66 -23.86 18.49
CA LEU A 178 -3.55 -24.86 19.06
C LEU A 178 -4.94 -24.83 18.43
N SER A 179 -5.46 -23.63 18.11
CA SER A 179 -6.72 -23.50 17.37
C SER A 179 -6.63 -24.17 15.99
N ILE A 180 -5.53 -23.98 15.26
CA ILE A 180 -5.32 -24.59 13.95
C ILE A 180 -5.39 -26.13 14.01
N ALA A 181 -4.82 -26.74 15.06
CA ALA A 181 -4.82 -28.20 15.20
C ALA A 181 -6.14 -28.79 15.69
N LEU A 182 -6.95 -28.01 16.43
CA LEU A 182 -8.06 -28.51 17.25
C LEU A 182 -8.99 -29.48 16.53
N ALA A 183 -9.51 -29.13 15.35
CA ALA A 183 -10.47 -29.97 14.63
C ALA A 183 -9.89 -31.32 14.14
N ASP A 184 -8.57 -31.44 14.04
CA ASP A 184 -7.87 -32.63 13.53
C ASP A 184 -7.23 -33.50 14.62
N LEU A 185 -7.44 -33.15 15.90
CA LEU A 185 -6.98 -33.96 17.04
C LEU A 185 -7.96 -35.12 17.33
N GLU A 186 -7.45 -36.12 18.05
CA GLU A 186 -8.28 -37.19 18.62
C GLU A 186 -9.20 -36.64 19.72
N PRO A 187 -10.39 -37.24 19.94
CA PRO A 187 -11.41 -36.82 20.90
C PRO A 187 -10.91 -36.25 22.24
N ILE A 188 -10.10 -37.03 22.96
CA ILE A 188 -9.61 -36.65 24.30
C ILE A 188 -8.76 -35.39 24.22
N GLN A 189 -7.84 -35.33 23.25
CA GLN A 189 -6.97 -34.18 23.03
C GLN A 189 -7.76 -32.96 22.54
N GLN A 190 -8.84 -33.13 21.78
CA GLN A 190 -9.74 -32.02 21.42
C GLN A 190 -10.31 -31.35 22.67
N GLY A 191 -10.89 -32.12 23.59
CA GLY A 191 -11.45 -31.61 24.85
C GLY A 191 -10.38 -30.93 25.72
N GLN A 192 -9.19 -31.52 25.82
CA GLN A 192 -8.06 -30.94 26.56
C GLN A 192 -7.60 -29.60 25.96
N ILE A 193 -7.43 -29.52 24.64
CA ILE A 193 -7.00 -28.28 23.97
C ILE A 193 -8.10 -27.22 24.01
N ALA A 194 -9.37 -27.58 23.86
CA ALA A 194 -10.49 -26.64 24.02
C ALA A 194 -10.48 -26.00 25.42
N ARG A 195 -10.22 -26.80 26.46
CA ARG A 195 -10.04 -26.31 27.83
C ARG A 195 -8.84 -25.36 27.96
N VAL A 196 -7.67 -25.73 27.43
CA VAL A 196 -6.48 -24.85 27.41
C VAL A 196 -6.80 -23.50 26.77
N LEU A 197 -7.47 -23.51 25.61
CA LEU A 197 -7.85 -22.29 24.90
C LEU A 197 -8.83 -21.43 25.71
N SER A 198 -9.77 -22.06 26.41
CA SER A 198 -10.73 -21.37 27.29
C SER A 198 -10.05 -20.76 28.54
N GLU A 199 -9.09 -21.48 29.14
CA GLU A 199 -8.32 -21.00 30.30
C GLU A 199 -7.39 -19.83 29.93
N ILE A 200 -6.79 -19.84 28.73
CA ILE A 200 -6.04 -18.68 28.21
C ILE A 200 -6.95 -17.47 28.02
N GLY A 201 -8.23 -17.69 27.69
CA GLY A 201 -9.25 -16.65 27.70
C GLY A 201 -9.23 -15.69 26.51
N TYR A 202 -8.68 -16.09 25.35
CA TYR A 202 -8.61 -15.22 24.17
C TYR A 202 -9.71 -15.56 23.14
N PRO A 203 -10.64 -14.65 22.81
CA PRO A 203 -11.84 -14.97 22.01
C PRO A 203 -11.59 -15.50 20.60
N ARG A 204 -10.38 -15.32 20.03
CA ARG A 204 -10.07 -15.76 18.66
C ARG A 204 -10.15 -17.28 18.45
N SER A 205 -10.15 -18.08 19.51
CA SER A 205 -10.35 -19.53 19.41
C SER A 205 -11.82 -19.96 19.35
N LEU A 206 -12.78 -19.05 19.62
CA LEU A 206 -14.22 -19.37 19.60
C LEU A 206 -14.70 -20.08 18.33
N PRO A 207 -14.40 -19.60 17.10
CA PRO A 207 -14.86 -20.28 15.89
C PRO A 207 -14.34 -21.72 15.77
N TYR A 208 -13.13 -21.97 16.25
CA TYR A 208 -12.49 -23.29 16.20
C TYR A 208 -13.15 -24.28 17.16
N ILE A 209 -13.43 -23.83 18.39
CA ILE A 209 -14.13 -24.66 19.38
C ILE A 209 -15.57 -24.91 18.91
N LYS A 210 -16.24 -23.89 18.38
CA LYS A 210 -17.60 -24.02 17.85
C LYS A 210 -17.69 -25.00 16.69
N GLN A 211 -16.70 -24.98 15.79
CA GLN A 211 -16.62 -25.94 14.69
C GLN A 211 -16.58 -27.39 15.19
N VAL A 212 -15.82 -27.69 16.24
CA VAL A 212 -15.79 -29.05 16.82
C VAL A 212 -17.12 -29.41 17.48
N ILE A 213 -17.79 -28.45 18.13
CA ILE A 213 -19.11 -28.68 18.73
C ILE A 213 -20.15 -29.04 17.67
N GLU A 214 -20.12 -28.33 16.53
CA GLU A 214 -21.07 -28.46 15.41
C GLU A 214 -20.75 -29.64 14.48
N ASP A 215 -19.55 -30.22 14.55
CA ASP A 215 -19.23 -31.43 13.80
C ASP A 215 -20.00 -32.64 14.36
N GLU A 216 -20.79 -33.27 13.49
CA GLU A 216 -21.58 -34.46 13.80
C GLU A 216 -20.71 -35.65 14.21
N LYS A 217 -19.45 -35.70 13.74
CA LYS A 217 -18.51 -36.78 14.04
C LYS A 217 -17.89 -36.68 15.43
N THR A 218 -18.00 -35.54 16.11
CA THR A 218 -17.51 -35.38 17.47
C THR A 218 -18.34 -36.24 18.43
N ASP A 219 -17.67 -37.04 19.27
CA ASP A 219 -18.35 -37.87 20.27
C ASP A 219 -18.97 -37.00 21.39
N ALA A 220 -19.91 -37.58 22.13
CA ALA A 220 -20.70 -36.84 23.12
C ALA A 220 -19.84 -36.24 24.26
N ALA A 221 -18.84 -36.97 24.76
CA ALA A 221 -18.02 -36.52 25.88
C ALA A 221 -17.11 -35.36 25.47
N THR A 222 -16.48 -35.46 24.30
CA THR A 222 -15.67 -34.37 23.74
C THR A 222 -16.53 -33.14 23.42
N ARG A 223 -17.72 -33.34 22.85
CA ARG A 223 -18.67 -32.25 22.56
C ARG A 223 -19.05 -31.50 23.84
N GLU A 224 -19.34 -32.19 24.93
CA GLU A 224 -19.67 -31.59 26.23
C GLU A 224 -18.50 -30.75 26.78
N MET A 225 -17.27 -31.27 26.73
CA MET A 225 -16.08 -30.51 27.15
C MET A 225 -15.87 -29.24 26.30
N CYS A 226 -16.00 -29.36 24.98
CA CYS A 226 -15.90 -28.22 24.07
C CYS A 226 -17.01 -27.19 24.31
N GLN A 227 -18.24 -27.63 24.59
CA GLN A 227 -19.37 -26.75 24.93
C GLN A 227 -19.10 -25.95 26.21
N ALA A 228 -18.59 -26.60 27.27
CA ALA A 228 -18.21 -25.91 28.50
C ALA A 228 -17.09 -24.88 28.26
N ALA A 229 -16.06 -25.27 27.51
CA ALA A 229 -14.96 -24.38 27.14
C ALA A 229 -15.44 -23.17 26.31
N TYR A 230 -16.32 -23.41 25.33
CA TYR A 230 -16.93 -22.37 24.50
C TYR A 230 -17.79 -21.42 25.32
N ALA A 231 -18.70 -21.94 26.16
CA ALA A 231 -19.59 -21.12 26.98
C ALA A 231 -18.82 -20.18 27.91
N HIS A 232 -17.78 -20.69 28.57
CA HIS A 232 -16.90 -19.88 29.43
C HIS A 232 -16.23 -18.74 28.65
N LEU A 233 -15.72 -19.01 27.45
CA LEU A 233 -15.02 -18.01 26.63
C LEU A 233 -16.00 -17.00 25.98
N ALA A 234 -17.14 -17.49 25.48
CA ALA A 234 -18.17 -16.68 24.81
C ALA A 234 -18.80 -15.67 25.76
N SER A 235 -19.10 -16.08 27.01
CA SER A 235 -19.64 -15.20 28.05
C SER A 235 -18.69 -14.03 28.35
N ARG A 236 -17.39 -14.29 28.49
CA ARG A 236 -16.38 -13.23 28.72
C ARG A 236 -16.19 -12.31 27.52
N ALA A 237 -16.37 -12.85 26.32
CA ALA A 237 -16.21 -12.12 25.07
C ALA A 237 -17.46 -11.32 24.66
N GLY A 238 -18.59 -11.48 25.36
CA GLY A 238 -19.86 -10.83 25.01
C GLY A 238 -20.44 -11.33 23.69
N VAL A 239 -20.20 -12.59 23.31
CA VAL A 239 -20.75 -13.17 22.08
C VAL A 239 -22.21 -13.57 22.30
N THR A 240 -23.09 -13.11 21.40
CA THR A 240 -24.51 -13.44 21.41
C THR A 240 -24.75 -14.94 21.29
N GLU A 241 -25.78 -15.45 21.97
CA GLU A 241 -26.21 -16.84 21.79
C GLU A 241 -26.71 -17.08 20.35
N GLY A 242 -26.58 -18.33 19.87
CA GLY A 242 -27.08 -18.75 18.56
C GLY A 242 -26.15 -18.52 17.36
N VAL A 243 -25.01 -17.83 17.52
CA VAL A 243 -24.02 -17.66 16.44
C VAL A 243 -23.34 -18.99 16.12
N ASN A 244 -23.31 -19.37 14.83
CA ASN A 244 -22.70 -20.62 14.37
C ASN A 244 -21.19 -20.47 14.07
N ALA A 245 -20.47 -21.58 13.85
CA ALA A 245 -19.03 -21.52 13.59
C ALA A 245 -18.67 -20.75 12.31
N ALA A 246 -19.48 -20.85 11.26
CA ALA A 246 -19.24 -20.15 9.99
C ALA A 246 -19.28 -18.62 10.17
N GLU A 247 -20.26 -18.11 10.92
CA GLU A 247 -20.40 -16.68 11.26
C GLU A 247 -19.27 -16.19 12.17
N LEU A 248 -18.84 -17.01 13.13
CA LEU A 248 -17.67 -16.68 13.97
C LEU A 248 -16.38 -16.63 13.14
N TYR A 249 -16.19 -17.53 12.17
CA TYR A 249 -15.04 -17.47 11.27
C TYR A 249 -15.10 -16.26 10.35
N MET A 250 -16.28 -15.89 9.85
CA MET A 250 -16.47 -14.66 9.09
C MET A 250 -16.08 -13.43 9.92
N THR A 251 -16.50 -13.36 11.19
CA THR A 251 -16.13 -12.29 12.12
C THR A 251 -14.62 -12.26 12.37
N LEU A 252 -14.00 -13.43 12.57
CA LEU A 252 -12.56 -13.56 12.73
C LEU A 252 -11.80 -13.09 11.48
N ALA A 253 -12.28 -13.47 10.29
CA ALA A 253 -11.71 -13.03 9.02
C ALA A 253 -11.78 -11.51 8.87
N GLN A 254 -12.91 -10.91 9.25
CA GLN A 254 -13.10 -9.46 9.19
C GLN A 254 -12.15 -8.73 10.13
N ASN A 255 -11.97 -9.26 11.34
CA ASN A 255 -11.02 -8.72 12.31
C ASN A 255 -9.57 -8.79 11.80
N HIS A 256 -9.19 -9.88 11.15
CA HIS A 256 -7.87 -10.00 10.53
C HIS A 256 -7.66 -9.03 9.38
N TYR A 257 -8.67 -8.85 8.54
CA TYR A 257 -8.63 -7.88 7.44
C TYR A 257 -8.52 -6.44 7.96
N ASN A 258 -9.35 -6.07 8.94
CA ASN A 258 -9.32 -4.74 9.56
C ASN A 258 -7.97 -4.46 10.22
N ALA A 259 -7.42 -5.44 10.95
CA ALA A 259 -6.09 -5.32 11.54
C ALA A 259 -5.00 -5.13 10.48
N ALA A 260 -5.12 -5.77 9.31
CA ALA A 260 -4.18 -5.57 8.20
C ALA A 260 -4.26 -4.13 7.64
N VAL A 261 -5.48 -3.65 7.37
CA VAL A 261 -5.75 -2.29 6.89
C VAL A 261 -5.24 -1.24 7.88
N ASN A 262 -5.51 -1.43 9.18
CA ASN A 262 -5.09 -0.54 10.26
C ASN A 262 -3.60 -0.69 10.63
N ARG A 263 -2.91 -1.70 10.09
CA ARG A 263 -1.53 -2.07 10.45
C ARG A 263 -1.36 -2.42 11.93
N ASP A 264 -2.39 -3.00 12.53
CA ASP A 264 -2.35 -3.48 13.90
C ASP A 264 -1.39 -4.68 14.01
N MET A 265 -0.67 -4.76 15.12
CA MET A 265 0.20 -5.91 15.38
C MET A 265 -0.64 -7.15 15.67
N LEU A 266 -0.62 -8.11 14.75
CA LEU A 266 -1.33 -9.37 14.89
C LEU A 266 -0.48 -10.41 15.66
N PRO A 267 -1.08 -11.17 16.60
CA PRO A 267 -0.48 -12.37 17.17
C PRO A 267 0.09 -13.29 16.08
N GLY A 268 1.32 -13.75 16.27
CA GLY A 268 2.04 -14.55 15.28
C GLY A 268 3.00 -13.73 14.40
N TYR A 269 2.90 -12.40 14.39
CA TYR A 269 3.88 -11.50 13.78
C TYR A 269 5.18 -11.45 14.60
N LEU A 270 6.31 -11.45 13.90
CA LEU A 270 7.65 -11.38 14.45
C LEU A 270 8.29 -10.06 14.03
N PRO A 271 8.32 -9.04 14.92
CA PRO A 271 8.87 -7.74 14.58
C PRO A 271 10.34 -7.78 14.14
N THR A 272 11.14 -8.64 14.79
CA THR A 272 12.57 -8.81 14.49
C THR A 272 12.81 -9.32 13.06
N ASP A 273 12.00 -10.29 12.62
CA ASP A 273 12.16 -10.94 11.32
C ASP A 273 11.31 -10.23 10.24
N LYS A 274 10.40 -9.33 10.64
CA LYS A 274 9.38 -8.67 9.79
C LYS A 274 8.51 -9.68 9.03
N THR A 275 8.23 -10.81 9.67
CA THR A 275 7.44 -11.92 9.10
C THR A 275 6.29 -12.31 9.99
N GLY A 276 5.20 -12.76 9.39
CA GLY A 276 4.14 -13.49 10.09
C GLY A 276 4.36 -15.00 10.04
N ILE A 277 3.88 -15.71 11.06
CA ILE A 277 3.87 -17.18 11.07
C ILE A 277 2.44 -17.67 10.82
N ILE A 278 2.25 -18.36 9.70
CA ILE A 278 1.03 -19.10 9.39
C ILE A 278 1.21 -20.53 9.89
N TRP A 279 0.24 -21.04 10.64
CA TRP A 279 0.26 -22.41 11.12
C TRP A 279 -0.60 -23.30 10.23
N THR A 280 -0.08 -24.49 9.93
CA THR A 280 -0.79 -25.62 9.34
C THR A 280 -0.66 -26.83 10.24
N PHE A 281 -1.62 -27.75 10.18
CA PHE A 281 -1.57 -29.00 10.91
C PHE A 281 -1.63 -30.17 9.93
N ASP A 282 -0.76 -31.14 10.12
CA ASP A 282 -0.80 -32.44 9.46
C ASP A 282 -0.92 -33.53 10.51
N ARG A 283 -1.76 -34.54 10.29
CA ARG A 283 -2.00 -35.58 11.31
C ARG A 283 -0.74 -36.38 11.65
N ARG A 284 0.20 -36.54 10.71
CA ARG A 284 1.46 -37.26 10.92
C ARG A 284 2.57 -36.33 11.40
N ALA A 285 2.81 -35.22 10.70
CA ALA A 285 3.90 -34.30 10.99
C ALA A 285 3.60 -33.31 12.13
N GLY A 286 2.34 -33.13 12.52
CA GLY A 286 1.90 -32.22 13.57
C GLY A 286 1.79 -30.77 13.09
N LEU A 287 2.06 -29.83 13.99
CA LEU A 287 2.03 -28.39 13.70
C LEU A 287 3.27 -27.96 12.92
N LEU A 288 3.06 -27.31 11.79
CA LEU A 288 4.12 -26.82 10.90
C LEU A 288 4.00 -25.29 10.74
N PRO A 289 5.07 -24.52 11.03
CA PRO A 289 5.10 -23.09 10.81
C PRO A 289 5.51 -22.74 9.38
N ILE A 290 4.79 -21.82 8.76
CA ILE A 290 5.10 -21.24 7.44
C ILE A 290 5.34 -19.75 7.62
N SER A 291 6.56 -19.30 7.36
CA SER A 291 6.91 -17.88 7.41
C SER A 291 6.43 -17.14 6.16
N VAL A 292 5.70 -16.05 6.37
CA VAL A 292 5.19 -15.18 5.30
C VAL A 292 5.61 -13.72 5.54
N PRO A 293 5.68 -12.88 4.49
CA PRO A 293 6.05 -11.47 4.66
C PRO A 293 5.06 -10.72 5.58
N GLY A 294 5.59 -9.84 6.44
CA GLY A 294 4.81 -9.06 7.39
C GLY A 294 3.63 -8.27 6.80
N PRO A 295 3.84 -7.48 5.72
CA PRO A 295 2.78 -6.64 5.14
C PRO A 295 1.53 -7.40 4.68
N VAL A 296 1.66 -8.68 4.34
CA VAL A 296 0.55 -9.50 3.82
C VAL A 296 -0.03 -10.46 4.86
N PHE A 297 0.56 -10.55 6.05
CA PHE A 297 0.21 -11.55 7.06
C PHE A 297 -1.26 -11.49 7.49
N GLY A 298 -1.79 -10.30 7.74
CA GLY A 298 -3.19 -10.13 8.15
C GLY A 298 -4.18 -10.50 7.04
N TYR A 299 -3.86 -10.19 5.79
CA TYR A 299 -4.67 -10.60 4.63
C TYR A 299 -4.69 -12.12 4.48
N ILE A 300 -3.55 -12.80 4.64
CA ILE A 300 -3.49 -14.27 4.58
C ILE A 300 -4.32 -14.90 5.70
N LEU A 301 -4.25 -14.37 6.93
CA LEU A 301 -5.10 -14.84 8.03
C LEU A 301 -6.60 -14.64 7.75
N SER A 302 -6.96 -13.50 7.15
CA SER A 302 -8.33 -13.23 6.71
C SER A 302 -8.79 -14.25 5.66
N MET A 303 -7.99 -14.50 4.62
CA MET A 303 -8.29 -15.51 3.61
C MET A 303 -8.55 -16.88 4.22
N ARG A 304 -7.68 -17.34 5.13
CA ARG A 304 -7.81 -18.66 5.75
C ARG A 304 -9.05 -18.77 6.63
N ALA A 305 -9.41 -17.72 7.35
CA ALA A 305 -10.63 -17.68 8.15
C ALA A 305 -11.89 -17.66 7.26
N SER A 306 -11.89 -16.88 6.17
CA SER A 306 -12.99 -16.89 5.18
C SER A 306 -13.15 -18.26 4.51
N GLN A 307 -12.05 -18.94 4.18
CA GLN A 307 -12.09 -20.30 3.63
C GLN A 307 -12.75 -21.28 4.59
N ARG A 308 -12.44 -21.19 5.89
CA ARG A 308 -13.12 -22.03 6.89
C ARG A 308 -14.60 -21.71 6.99
N ALA A 309 -14.97 -20.42 6.99
CA ALA A 309 -16.37 -20.02 6.98
C ALA A 309 -17.12 -20.61 5.77
N LEU A 310 -16.54 -20.52 4.57
CA LEU A 310 -17.10 -21.07 3.34
C LEU A 310 -17.15 -22.59 3.32
N SER A 311 -16.19 -23.28 3.94
CA SER A 311 -16.20 -24.75 4.06
C SER A 311 -17.33 -25.26 4.97
N LEU A 312 -17.79 -24.43 5.91
CA LEU A 312 -18.90 -24.74 6.82
C LEU A 312 -20.25 -24.27 6.25
N ASN A 313 -20.25 -23.20 5.46
CA ASN A 313 -21.42 -22.68 4.76
C ASN A 313 -21.02 -22.07 3.41
N GLU A 314 -21.22 -22.83 2.34
CA GLU A 314 -20.85 -22.43 0.97
C GLU A 314 -21.69 -21.26 0.43
N HIS A 315 -22.82 -20.96 1.04
CA HIS A 315 -23.70 -19.86 0.65
C HIS A 315 -23.40 -18.55 1.38
N LEU A 316 -22.37 -18.51 2.25
CA LEU A 316 -21.99 -17.33 3.02
C LEU A 316 -21.26 -16.30 2.14
N SER A 317 -22.05 -15.65 1.29
CA SER A 317 -21.64 -14.63 0.32
C SER A 317 -20.66 -13.58 0.87
N PRO A 318 -20.87 -12.99 2.06
CA PRO A 318 -19.91 -12.03 2.63
C PRO A 318 -18.51 -12.61 2.85
N ALA A 319 -18.39 -13.90 3.21
CA ALA A 319 -17.10 -14.56 3.39
C ALA A 319 -16.35 -14.72 2.06
N LEU A 320 -17.07 -14.99 0.97
CA LEU A 320 -16.48 -15.00 -0.37
C LEU A 320 -15.97 -13.60 -0.75
N SER A 321 -16.79 -12.56 -0.56
CA SER A 321 -16.37 -11.17 -0.85
C SER A 321 -15.12 -10.79 -0.06
N LEU A 322 -15.07 -11.12 1.24
CA LEU A 322 -13.92 -10.84 2.08
C LEU A 322 -12.68 -11.66 1.69
N TRP A 323 -12.86 -12.91 1.28
CA TRP A 323 -11.76 -13.74 0.76
C TRP A 323 -11.14 -13.13 -0.51
N LEU A 324 -11.97 -12.64 -1.43
CA LEU A 324 -11.53 -11.97 -2.66
C LEU A 324 -10.74 -10.70 -2.36
N MET A 325 -11.26 -9.84 -1.47
CA MET A 325 -10.57 -8.62 -1.02
C MET A 325 -9.19 -8.98 -0.45
N ALA A 326 -9.15 -9.92 0.48
CA ALA A 326 -7.90 -10.32 1.14
C ALA A 326 -6.89 -10.96 0.17
N ASN A 327 -7.34 -11.73 -0.82
CA ASN A 327 -6.44 -12.33 -1.81
C ASN A 327 -5.83 -11.29 -2.75
N LEU A 328 -6.60 -10.30 -3.20
CA LEU A 328 -6.10 -9.18 -3.99
C LEU A 328 -5.11 -8.34 -3.17
N SER A 329 -5.48 -7.95 -1.95
CA SER A 329 -4.60 -7.19 -1.07
C SER A 329 -3.31 -7.96 -0.72
N ARG A 330 -3.34 -9.29 -0.61
CA ARG A 330 -2.13 -10.12 -0.46
C ARG A 330 -1.17 -9.90 -1.64
N GLU A 331 -1.66 -9.82 -2.87
CA GLU A 331 -0.82 -9.56 -4.05
C GLU A 331 -0.36 -8.10 -4.09
N ASN A 332 -1.27 -7.15 -3.85
CA ASN A 332 -0.99 -5.71 -3.91
C ASN A 332 0.05 -5.23 -2.89
N PHE A 333 0.05 -5.81 -1.69
CA PHE A 333 0.98 -5.46 -0.62
C PHE A 333 2.19 -6.41 -0.53
N MET A 334 2.35 -7.32 -1.50
CA MET A 334 3.51 -8.22 -1.53
C MET A 334 4.79 -7.41 -1.79
N PRO A 335 5.81 -7.50 -0.91
CA PRO A 335 7.09 -6.84 -1.18
C PRO A 335 7.77 -7.40 -2.43
N ASP A 336 8.53 -6.55 -3.12
CA ASP A 336 9.30 -6.95 -4.30
C ASP A 336 10.15 -8.20 -4.04
N LYS A 337 10.06 -9.19 -4.95
CA LYS A 337 10.76 -10.48 -4.89
C LYS A 337 10.37 -11.37 -3.70
N ALA A 338 9.43 -10.97 -2.85
CA ALA A 338 8.87 -11.83 -1.82
C ALA A 338 7.79 -12.76 -2.39
N THR A 339 7.51 -13.85 -1.67
CA THR A 339 6.48 -14.82 -2.04
C THR A 339 5.69 -15.24 -0.82
N ASP A 340 4.37 -15.43 -0.97
CA ASP A 340 3.58 -16.12 0.04
C ASP A 340 3.80 -17.64 -0.09
N LYS A 341 4.58 -18.20 0.83
CA LYS A 341 4.85 -19.65 0.88
C LYS A 341 3.65 -20.48 1.33
N SER A 342 2.62 -19.84 1.89
CA SER A 342 1.38 -20.50 2.31
C SER A 342 0.33 -20.56 1.22
N TYR A 343 0.52 -19.82 0.11
CA TYR A 343 -0.35 -19.87 -1.05
C TYR A 343 -0.07 -21.15 -1.87
N PRO A 344 -1.08 -21.99 -2.16
CA PRO A 344 -0.86 -23.21 -2.95
C PRO A 344 -0.36 -22.89 -4.36
N LYS A 345 0.59 -23.69 -4.87
CA LYS A 345 1.26 -23.45 -6.16
C LYS A 345 0.35 -23.69 -7.37
N ASP A 346 -0.67 -24.51 -7.19
CA ASP A 346 -1.68 -24.89 -8.18
C ASP A 346 -2.85 -23.91 -8.25
N TRP A 347 -2.90 -22.91 -7.37
CA TRP A 347 -3.95 -21.88 -7.39
C TRP A 347 -3.65 -20.80 -8.43
N HIS A 348 -4.72 -20.21 -8.95
CA HIS A 348 -4.63 -19.10 -9.89
C HIS A 348 -4.29 -17.77 -9.17
N PRO A 349 -3.84 -16.73 -9.88
CA PRO A 349 -3.70 -15.39 -9.29
C PRO A 349 -5.03 -14.83 -8.77
N ALA A 350 -4.99 -13.81 -7.91
CA ALA A 350 -6.19 -13.29 -7.25
C ALA A 350 -7.23 -12.73 -8.23
N ASP A 351 -6.79 -12.09 -9.32
CA ASP A 351 -7.66 -11.51 -10.34
C ASP A 351 -8.53 -12.56 -11.07
N TYR A 352 -8.03 -13.80 -11.22
CA TYR A 352 -8.79 -14.90 -11.79
C TYR A 352 -10.06 -15.18 -10.97
N TYR A 353 -9.91 -15.34 -9.65
CA TYR A 353 -11.04 -15.64 -8.78
C TYR A 353 -12.05 -14.49 -8.72
N LEU A 354 -11.57 -13.24 -8.76
CA LEU A 354 -12.43 -12.06 -8.81
C LEU A 354 -13.31 -12.03 -10.08
N LYS A 355 -12.76 -12.41 -11.24
CA LYS A 355 -13.52 -12.51 -12.49
C LYS A 355 -14.54 -13.65 -12.42
N VAL A 356 -14.15 -14.81 -11.90
CA VAL A 356 -15.04 -15.97 -11.72
C VAL A 356 -16.22 -15.64 -10.79
N ALA A 357 -15.99 -14.87 -9.73
CA ALA A 357 -17.02 -14.48 -8.77
C ALA A 357 -18.09 -13.52 -9.32
N GLY A 358 -17.80 -12.88 -10.46
CA GLY A 358 -18.73 -12.05 -11.20
C GLY A 358 -19.04 -10.67 -10.61
N PRO A 359 -19.85 -9.86 -11.31
CA PRO A 359 -20.05 -8.45 -10.98
C PRO A 359 -20.64 -8.19 -9.59
N LEU A 360 -21.48 -9.09 -9.08
CA LEU A 360 -22.05 -8.96 -7.73
C LEU A 360 -20.95 -8.78 -6.68
N ARG A 361 -20.00 -9.70 -6.67
CA ARG A 361 -18.87 -9.74 -5.73
C ARG A 361 -17.83 -8.68 -6.04
N GLN A 362 -17.59 -8.36 -7.31
CA GLN A 362 -16.66 -7.29 -7.69
C GLN A 362 -17.10 -5.92 -7.16
N HIS A 363 -18.40 -5.63 -7.17
CA HIS A 363 -18.93 -4.42 -6.54
C HIS A 363 -18.79 -4.45 -5.01
N ASP A 364 -18.90 -5.60 -4.36
CA ASP A 364 -18.62 -5.68 -2.91
C ASP A 364 -17.16 -5.30 -2.62
N VAL A 365 -16.22 -5.81 -3.42
CA VAL A 365 -14.78 -5.45 -3.36
C VAL A 365 -14.60 -3.95 -3.57
N LEU A 366 -15.19 -3.38 -4.63
CA LEU A 366 -15.09 -1.96 -4.92
C LEU A 366 -15.68 -1.12 -3.78
N TYR A 367 -16.87 -1.46 -3.30
CA TYR A 367 -17.51 -0.76 -2.19
C TYR A 367 -16.60 -0.70 -0.98
N ARG A 368 -16.02 -1.85 -0.59
CA ARG A 368 -15.10 -1.91 0.54
C ARG A 368 -13.83 -1.12 0.30
N ALA A 369 -13.22 -1.24 -0.88
CA ALA A 369 -12.02 -0.51 -1.26
C ALA A 369 -12.20 1.02 -1.17
N LEU A 370 -13.37 1.53 -1.58
CA LEU A 370 -13.69 2.95 -1.48
C LEU A 370 -13.83 3.40 -0.01
N GLN A 371 -14.41 2.56 0.87
CA GLN A 371 -14.50 2.85 2.31
C GLN A 371 -13.14 2.86 2.99
N ASP A 372 -12.31 1.84 2.71
CA ASP A 372 -10.97 1.70 3.28
C ASP A 372 -9.95 2.67 2.65
N ARG A 373 -10.35 3.41 1.61
CA ARG A 373 -9.50 4.27 0.79
C ARG A 373 -8.31 3.52 0.15
N ASP A 374 -8.52 2.26 -0.21
CA ASP A 374 -7.55 1.44 -0.93
C ASP A 374 -7.77 1.58 -2.44
N TYR A 375 -7.06 2.54 -3.05
CA TYR A 375 -7.19 2.82 -4.48
C TYR A 375 -6.67 1.66 -5.35
N VAL A 376 -5.70 0.87 -4.87
CA VAL A 376 -5.15 -0.26 -5.63
C VAL A 376 -6.21 -1.36 -5.71
N LEU A 377 -6.83 -1.70 -4.58
CA LEU A 377 -7.94 -2.66 -4.55
C LEU A 377 -9.17 -2.16 -5.33
N ALA A 378 -9.44 -0.84 -5.32
CA ALA A 378 -10.51 -0.25 -6.12
C ALA A 378 -10.23 -0.41 -7.63
N LEU A 379 -8.99 -0.21 -8.06
CA LEU A 379 -8.58 -0.41 -9.45
C LEU A 379 -8.71 -1.88 -9.88
N ASP A 380 -8.33 -2.84 -9.03
CA ASP A 380 -8.53 -4.27 -9.32
C ASP A 380 -10.01 -4.60 -9.56
N ALA A 381 -10.88 -4.08 -8.69
CA ALA A 381 -12.32 -4.28 -8.81
C ALA A 381 -12.90 -3.64 -10.08
N ILE A 382 -12.48 -2.40 -10.41
CA ILE A 382 -12.93 -1.71 -11.63
C ILE A 382 -12.43 -2.44 -12.88
N ALA A 383 -11.19 -2.92 -12.89
CA ALA A 383 -10.62 -3.68 -14.00
C ALA A 383 -11.40 -4.99 -14.24
N ALA A 384 -11.76 -5.72 -13.18
CA ALA A 384 -12.58 -6.92 -13.29
C ALA A 384 -14.02 -6.62 -13.76
N LEU A 385 -14.63 -5.54 -13.26
CA LEU A 385 -15.95 -5.08 -13.70
C LEU A 385 -15.96 -4.75 -15.18
N ARG A 386 -14.96 -4.02 -15.67
CA ARG A 386 -14.82 -3.64 -17.09
C ARG A 386 -14.79 -4.86 -18.02
N LEU A 387 -14.25 -5.98 -17.56
CA LEU A 387 -14.11 -7.20 -18.37
C LEU A 387 -15.31 -8.14 -18.29
N THR A 388 -16.10 -8.09 -17.23
CA THR A 388 -17.09 -9.14 -16.94
C THR A 388 -18.53 -8.63 -16.75
N ALA A 389 -18.73 -7.34 -16.50
CA ALA A 389 -20.05 -6.79 -16.23
C ALA A 389 -20.71 -6.25 -17.50
N GLY A 390 -21.95 -6.68 -17.76
CA GLY A 390 -22.84 -6.00 -18.69
C GLY A 390 -23.44 -4.73 -18.09
N THR A 391 -24.09 -3.91 -18.91
CA THR A 391 -24.68 -2.62 -18.52
C THR A 391 -25.54 -2.73 -17.25
N ASP A 392 -26.47 -3.68 -17.21
CA ASP A 392 -27.41 -3.84 -16.09
C ASP A 392 -26.68 -4.11 -14.76
N ALA A 393 -25.66 -4.98 -14.77
CA ALA A 393 -24.85 -5.27 -13.60
C ALA A 393 -23.99 -4.09 -13.10
N LEU A 394 -23.75 -3.09 -13.97
CA LEU A 394 -23.01 -1.87 -13.65
C LEU A 394 -23.91 -0.76 -13.13
N VAL A 395 -25.10 -0.58 -13.72
CA VAL A 395 -25.96 0.60 -13.49
C VAL A 395 -27.28 0.30 -12.79
N ASN A 396 -27.73 -0.95 -12.74
CA ASN A 396 -29.06 -1.32 -12.28
C ASN A 396 -29.00 -2.30 -11.11
N ARG A 397 -29.01 -1.73 -9.91
CA ARG A 397 -28.99 -2.47 -8.66
C ARG A 397 -30.06 -1.89 -7.76
N GLN A 398 -31.30 -2.34 -7.97
CA GLN A 398 -32.43 -1.94 -7.13
C GLN A 398 -32.05 -2.13 -5.65
N GLY A 399 -32.00 -1.01 -4.91
CA GLY A 399 -31.77 -0.99 -3.46
C GLY A 399 -30.34 -1.27 -2.97
N THR A 400 -29.33 -1.37 -3.83
CA THR A 400 -27.93 -1.58 -3.40
C THR A 400 -27.02 -0.42 -3.79
N ILE A 401 -26.01 -0.17 -2.95
CA ILE A 401 -24.99 0.87 -3.18
C ILE A 401 -24.34 0.62 -4.55
N GLN A 402 -24.17 1.68 -5.34
CA GLN A 402 -23.57 1.62 -6.67
C GLN A 402 -22.14 2.18 -6.60
N PRO A 403 -21.17 1.40 -6.09
CA PRO A 403 -19.85 1.92 -5.73
C PRO A 403 -19.08 2.42 -6.96
N LEU A 404 -19.39 1.93 -8.17
CA LEU A 404 -18.80 2.46 -9.40
C LEU A 404 -19.20 3.92 -9.70
N ILE A 405 -20.42 4.33 -9.33
CA ILE A 405 -20.84 5.74 -9.44
C ILE A 405 -20.16 6.58 -8.36
N THR A 406 -20.02 6.05 -7.14
CA THR A 406 -19.22 6.67 -6.08
C THR A 406 -17.77 6.87 -6.53
N ALA A 407 -17.21 5.90 -7.26
CA ALA A 407 -15.85 5.95 -7.78
C ALA A 407 -15.62 7.11 -8.77
N LEU A 408 -16.66 7.62 -9.45
CA LEU A 408 -16.56 8.82 -10.32
C LEU A 408 -16.19 10.10 -9.56
N SER A 409 -16.28 10.09 -8.24
CA SER A 409 -15.91 11.22 -7.38
C SER A 409 -14.77 10.87 -6.42
N TYR A 410 -14.11 9.73 -6.62
CA TYR A 410 -13.06 9.24 -5.72
C TYR A 410 -11.79 10.09 -5.82
N PRO A 411 -10.99 10.25 -4.74
CA PRO A 411 -9.79 11.08 -4.76
C PRO A 411 -8.73 10.73 -5.81
N ASP A 412 -8.40 9.45 -5.94
CA ASP A 412 -7.43 8.98 -6.91
C ASP A 412 -7.98 9.10 -8.35
N ARG A 413 -7.23 9.79 -9.20
CA ARG A 413 -7.61 10.06 -10.60
C ARG A 413 -7.73 8.78 -11.41
N ARG A 414 -6.87 7.78 -11.18
CA ARG A 414 -6.93 6.50 -11.89
C ARG A 414 -8.25 5.79 -11.58
N VAL A 415 -8.69 5.81 -10.33
CA VAL A 415 -9.98 5.23 -9.94
C VAL A 415 -11.13 5.96 -10.66
N ARG A 416 -11.14 7.30 -10.66
CA ARG A 416 -12.18 8.08 -11.36
C ARG A 416 -12.19 7.81 -12.87
N PHE A 417 -11.04 7.89 -13.52
CA PHE A 417 -10.90 7.74 -14.96
C PHE A 417 -11.29 6.33 -15.39
N ASN A 418 -10.79 5.30 -14.70
CA ASN A 418 -11.17 3.92 -15.00
C ASN A 418 -12.65 3.66 -14.71
N ALA A 419 -13.23 4.27 -13.67
CA ALA A 419 -14.68 4.18 -13.43
C ALA A 419 -15.49 4.80 -14.58
N ALA A 420 -15.11 5.99 -15.05
CA ALA A 420 -15.78 6.65 -16.17
C ALA A 420 -15.63 5.85 -17.49
N LEU A 421 -14.42 5.36 -17.79
CA LEU A 421 -14.16 4.50 -18.95
C LEU A 421 -14.97 3.21 -18.88
N THR A 422 -15.08 2.59 -17.70
CA THR A 422 -15.85 1.36 -17.50
C THR A 422 -17.33 1.59 -17.74
N MET A 423 -17.90 2.66 -17.18
CA MET A 423 -19.31 3.01 -17.34
C MET A 423 -19.65 3.39 -18.78
N ALA A 424 -18.80 4.17 -19.44
CA ALA A 424 -19.00 4.57 -20.82
C ALA A 424 -18.88 3.37 -21.79
N ASN A 425 -17.92 2.47 -21.55
CA ASN A 425 -17.77 1.22 -22.31
C ASN A 425 -18.98 0.28 -22.15
N ALA A 426 -19.74 0.42 -21.07
CA ALA A 426 -20.95 -0.36 -20.84
C ALA A 426 -22.12 0.02 -21.77
N ARG A 427 -22.04 1.16 -22.47
CA ARG A 427 -23.04 1.66 -23.44
C ARG A 427 -24.49 1.56 -22.94
N PRO A 428 -24.83 2.25 -21.84
CA PRO A 428 -26.20 2.26 -21.33
C PRO A 428 -27.18 2.86 -22.35
N ASN A 429 -28.38 2.28 -22.39
CA ASN A 429 -29.46 2.68 -23.28
C ASN A 429 -30.50 3.59 -22.59
N ALA A 430 -30.38 3.81 -21.27
CA ALA A 430 -31.24 4.70 -20.51
C ALA A 430 -30.42 5.54 -19.50
N PRO A 431 -30.82 6.78 -19.20
CA PRO A 431 -30.19 7.58 -18.16
C PRO A 431 -30.26 6.91 -16.79
N TYR A 432 -29.20 7.08 -16.00
CA TYR A 432 -29.07 6.57 -14.64
C TYR A 432 -28.43 7.63 -13.73
N ASN A 433 -28.51 7.43 -12.41
CA ASN A 433 -27.95 8.38 -11.45
C ASN A 433 -26.43 8.59 -11.68
N GLY A 434 -25.97 9.83 -11.74
CA GLY A 434 -24.56 10.14 -11.99
C GLY A 434 -24.09 10.02 -13.44
N SER A 435 -24.96 9.66 -14.40
CA SER A 435 -24.62 9.65 -15.84
C SER A 435 -24.06 10.98 -16.35
N TYR A 436 -24.53 12.10 -15.79
CA TYR A 436 -24.03 13.46 -16.07
C TYR A 436 -22.55 13.68 -15.71
N ARG A 437 -21.93 12.83 -14.89
CA ARG A 437 -20.51 12.96 -14.51
C ARG A 437 -19.55 12.31 -15.50
N ILE A 438 -20.04 11.45 -16.39
CA ILE A 438 -19.16 10.66 -17.27
C ILE A 438 -18.37 11.56 -18.21
N VAL A 439 -19.04 12.42 -18.97
CA VAL A 439 -18.38 13.32 -19.93
C VAL A 439 -17.42 14.29 -19.23
N PRO A 440 -17.78 14.96 -18.11
CA PRO A 440 -16.84 15.76 -17.33
C PRO A 440 -15.57 15.01 -16.89
N VAL A 441 -15.69 13.77 -16.38
CA VAL A 441 -14.53 12.98 -15.93
C VAL A 441 -13.67 12.52 -17.12
N LEU A 442 -14.27 12.18 -18.27
CA LEU A 442 -13.50 11.91 -19.49
C LEU A 442 -12.75 13.16 -19.95
N CYS A 443 -13.36 14.34 -19.90
CA CYS A 443 -12.70 15.61 -20.19
C CYS A 443 -11.55 15.92 -19.24
N GLU A 444 -11.65 15.56 -17.95
CA GLU A 444 -10.51 15.62 -17.03
C GLU A 444 -9.36 14.72 -17.47
N ALA A 445 -9.66 13.49 -17.88
CA ALA A 445 -8.64 12.56 -18.40
C ALA A 445 -7.97 13.10 -19.67
N VAL A 446 -8.69 13.81 -20.54
CA VAL A 446 -8.11 14.50 -21.71
C VAL A 446 -7.12 15.58 -21.26
N ARG A 447 -7.50 16.42 -20.29
CA ARG A 447 -6.63 17.48 -19.75
C ARG A 447 -5.46 16.95 -18.91
N GLN A 448 -5.52 15.70 -18.44
CA GLN A 448 -4.48 15.14 -17.58
C GLN A 448 -3.10 15.19 -18.25
N SER A 449 -2.12 15.72 -17.52
CA SER A 449 -0.71 15.78 -17.91
C SER A 449 0.19 15.29 -16.77
N GLU A 450 1.51 15.38 -16.94
CA GLU A 450 2.47 15.16 -15.85
C GLU A 450 2.61 16.38 -14.92
N THR A 451 2.03 17.52 -15.31
CA THR A 451 2.07 18.76 -14.53
C THR A 451 1.16 18.63 -13.31
N ARG A 452 1.68 18.98 -12.14
CA ARG A 452 0.93 18.94 -10.88
C ARG A 452 0.31 20.30 -10.62
N PHE A 453 -0.92 20.34 -10.14
CA PHE A 453 -1.65 21.58 -9.87
C PHE A 453 -1.90 21.74 -8.37
N ALA A 454 -1.46 22.85 -7.79
CA ALA A 454 -1.65 23.17 -6.39
C ALA A 454 -2.56 24.38 -6.20
N VAL A 455 -3.31 24.36 -5.10
CA VAL A 455 -4.10 25.49 -4.64
C VAL A 455 -3.47 26.01 -3.35
N VAL A 456 -3.19 27.32 -3.30
CA VAL A 456 -2.69 28.00 -2.10
C VAL A 456 -3.77 28.90 -1.55
N LEU A 457 -4.16 28.68 -0.29
CA LEU A 457 -5.15 29.49 0.40
C LEU A 457 -4.53 30.10 1.63
N SER A 458 -4.45 31.42 1.71
CA SER A 458 -3.90 32.09 2.90
C SER A 458 -4.72 33.31 3.26
N PRO A 459 -5.01 33.55 4.56
CA PRO A 459 -5.60 34.81 4.98
C PRO A 459 -4.78 36.04 4.55
N ASP A 460 -3.47 35.87 4.37
CA ASP A 460 -2.54 36.91 3.92
C ASP A 460 -2.15 36.68 2.44
N LEU A 461 -2.45 37.66 1.58
CA LEU A 461 -2.18 37.57 0.14
C LEU A 461 -0.67 37.52 -0.16
N ASP A 462 0.16 38.21 0.63
CA ASP A 462 1.62 38.21 0.44
C ASP A 462 2.19 36.82 0.74
N ARG A 463 1.68 36.20 1.82
CA ARG A 463 1.97 34.81 2.19
C ARG A 463 1.51 33.82 1.11
N ALA A 464 0.30 34.00 0.56
CA ALA A 464 -0.21 33.18 -0.53
C ALA A 464 0.71 33.24 -1.77
N ASN A 465 1.10 34.44 -2.18
CA ASN A 465 1.98 34.66 -3.32
C ASN A 465 3.38 34.09 -3.10
N GLN A 466 3.92 34.21 -1.88
CA GLN A 466 5.20 33.62 -1.51
C GLN A 466 5.17 32.08 -1.64
N LEU A 467 4.15 31.43 -1.07
CA LEU A 467 3.99 29.97 -1.14
C LEU A 467 3.77 29.51 -2.59
N ALA A 468 3.00 30.28 -3.37
CA ALA A 468 2.80 30.00 -4.78
C ALA A 468 4.11 30.08 -5.59
N GLY A 469 4.99 31.05 -5.29
CA GLY A 469 6.32 31.14 -5.88
C GLY A 469 7.19 29.91 -5.56
N ILE A 470 7.19 29.45 -4.31
CA ILE A 470 7.92 28.23 -3.89
C ILE A 470 7.41 27.01 -4.67
N LEU A 471 6.10 26.80 -4.71
CA LEU A 471 5.49 25.66 -5.38
C LEU A 471 5.74 25.68 -6.89
N ARG A 472 5.65 26.85 -7.52
CA ARG A 472 5.85 27.03 -8.96
C ARG A 472 7.30 26.89 -9.38
N ASP A 473 8.18 27.65 -8.75
CA ASP A 473 9.56 27.81 -9.24
C ASP A 473 10.45 26.65 -8.81
N GLN A 474 10.25 26.14 -7.59
CA GLN A 474 11.12 25.13 -6.97
C GLN A 474 10.51 23.71 -7.02
N LEU A 475 9.18 23.58 -6.91
CA LEU A 475 8.50 22.28 -6.87
C LEU A 475 7.73 21.93 -8.16
N LYS A 476 7.74 22.83 -9.15
CA LYS A 476 7.19 22.65 -10.50
C LYS A 476 5.69 22.33 -10.51
N PHE A 477 4.94 22.98 -9.63
CA PHE A 477 3.48 22.97 -9.68
C PHE A 477 2.97 24.13 -10.54
N GLU A 478 1.88 23.91 -11.26
CA GLU A 478 0.97 25.00 -11.60
C GLU A 478 0.22 25.41 -10.33
N VAL A 479 0.03 26.70 -10.12
CA VAL A 479 -0.51 27.18 -8.84
C VAL A 479 -1.57 28.25 -9.05
N ALA A 480 -2.73 28.03 -8.45
CA ALA A 480 -3.73 29.05 -8.17
C ALA A 480 -3.63 29.47 -6.70
N ALA A 481 -3.62 30.77 -6.43
CA ALA A 481 -3.46 31.31 -5.09
C ALA A 481 -4.55 32.36 -4.81
N GLY A 482 -5.13 32.31 -3.61
CA GLY A 482 -6.18 33.22 -3.16
C GLY A 482 -6.33 33.21 -1.63
N GLN A 483 -7.28 33.97 -1.12
CA GLN A 483 -7.62 33.95 0.31
C GLN A 483 -8.68 32.89 0.62
N THR A 484 -9.60 32.67 -0.32
CA THR A 484 -10.70 31.70 -0.19
C THR A 484 -10.78 30.77 -1.40
N ILE A 485 -11.62 29.72 -1.33
CA ILE A 485 -11.84 28.81 -2.46
C ILE A 485 -12.50 29.56 -3.63
N GLU A 486 -13.36 30.54 -3.33
CA GLU A 486 -14.08 31.35 -4.31
C GLU A 486 -13.10 32.10 -5.22
N ASP A 487 -12.01 32.64 -4.66
CA ASP A 487 -10.98 33.38 -5.41
C ASP A 487 -10.28 32.54 -6.49
N VAL A 488 -10.25 31.22 -6.32
CA VAL A 488 -9.50 30.29 -7.19
C VAL A 488 -10.41 29.29 -7.92
N THR A 489 -11.74 29.48 -7.84
CA THR A 489 -12.72 28.51 -8.38
C THR A 489 -12.59 28.31 -9.88
N ASP A 490 -12.39 29.37 -10.66
CA ASP A 490 -12.22 29.28 -12.12
C ASP A 490 -10.96 28.49 -12.50
N ALA A 491 -9.87 28.70 -11.76
CA ALA A 491 -8.62 27.97 -11.98
C ALA A 491 -8.75 26.49 -11.61
N ILE A 492 -9.46 26.17 -10.53
CA ILE A 492 -9.78 24.78 -10.14
C ILE A 492 -10.65 24.11 -11.21
N ALA A 493 -11.61 24.84 -11.78
CA ALA A 493 -12.49 24.33 -12.83
C ALA A 493 -11.71 24.04 -14.12
N ALA A 494 -10.81 24.93 -14.53
CA ALA A 494 -9.97 24.79 -15.72
C ALA A 494 -8.89 23.70 -15.58
N GLY A 495 -8.30 23.54 -14.39
CA GLY A 495 -7.20 22.60 -14.16
C GLY A 495 -7.59 21.11 -14.34
N PRO A 496 -6.62 20.22 -14.64
CA PRO A 496 -6.83 18.78 -14.80
C PRO A 496 -7.27 18.07 -13.50
N GLY A 497 -7.11 18.74 -12.35
CA GLY A 497 -7.44 18.28 -11.00
C GLY A 497 -6.51 18.96 -10.00
N VAL A 498 -6.81 18.94 -8.70
CA VAL A 498 -5.93 19.51 -7.66
C VAL A 498 -5.12 18.39 -7.01
N ASP A 499 -3.79 18.52 -7.04
CA ASP A 499 -2.83 17.56 -6.47
C ASP A 499 -2.41 17.91 -5.04
N LEU A 500 -2.59 19.17 -4.64
CA LEU A 500 -2.14 19.68 -3.35
C LEU A 500 -2.93 20.93 -2.97
N ILE A 501 -3.34 21.03 -1.72
CA ILE A 501 -3.78 22.29 -1.12
C ILE A 501 -2.76 22.67 -0.05
N VAL A 502 -2.30 23.92 -0.06
CA VAL A 502 -1.46 24.47 1.01
C VAL A 502 -2.22 25.62 1.65
N THR A 503 -2.38 25.57 2.97
CA THR A 503 -2.96 26.66 3.74
C THR A 503 -2.03 27.15 4.82
N SER A 504 -2.05 28.45 5.09
CA SER A 504 -1.44 29.04 6.29
C SER A 504 -2.49 29.66 7.21
N ALA A 505 -3.73 29.18 7.12
CA ALA A 505 -4.79 29.55 8.03
C ALA A 505 -4.57 28.93 9.42
N ASP A 506 -5.17 29.53 10.45
CA ASP A 506 -5.12 28.98 11.80
C ASP A 506 -5.86 27.64 11.92
N SER A 507 -5.87 27.03 13.11
CA SER A 507 -6.50 25.72 13.33
C SER A 507 -8.00 25.71 13.01
N THR A 508 -8.71 26.79 13.31
CA THR A 508 -10.17 26.89 13.13
C THR A 508 -10.50 27.05 11.66
N ALA A 509 -9.85 28.01 10.99
CA ALA A 509 -10.04 28.25 9.57
C ALA A 509 -9.53 27.07 8.71
N THR A 510 -8.51 26.33 9.16
CA THR A 510 -8.09 25.08 8.52
C THR A 510 -9.17 23.99 8.63
N MET A 511 -9.86 23.91 9.78
CA MET A 511 -10.98 22.98 9.95
C MET A 511 -12.16 23.36 9.05
N ASP A 512 -12.49 24.65 8.98
CA ASP A 512 -13.54 25.15 8.10
C ASP A 512 -13.21 24.88 6.63
N LEU A 513 -11.95 25.10 6.23
CA LEU A 513 -11.46 24.75 4.90
C LEU A 513 -11.53 23.24 4.63
N HIS A 514 -11.18 22.42 5.62
CA HIS A 514 -11.28 20.96 5.52
C HIS A 514 -12.73 20.49 5.31
N HIS A 515 -13.69 21.16 5.93
CA HIS A 515 -15.12 20.89 5.71
C HIS A 515 -15.61 21.45 4.37
N SER A 516 -15.29 22.70 4.02
CA SER A 516 -15.80 23.35 2.81
C SER A 516 -15.32 22.66 1.54
N ARG A 517 -14.07 22.22 1.50
CA ARG A 517 -13.50 21.50 0.36
C ARG A 517 -14.19 20.16 0.07
N SER A 518 -14.86 19.55 1.05
CA SER A 518 -15.55 18.27 0.88
C SER A 518 -16.71 18.34 -0.12
N SER A 519 -17.26 19.53 -0.33
CA SER A 519 -18.32 19.81 -1.31
C SER A 519 -17.81 19.85 -2.75
N ASN A 520 -16.50 20.07 -2.96
CA ASN A 520 -15.87 20.15 -4.27
C ASN A 520 -15.10 18.85 -4.56
N TYR A 521 -15.56 18.11 -5.56
CA TYR A 521 -14.98 16.81 -5.92
C TYR A 521 -13.52 16.88 -6.40
N LYS A 522 -13.03 18.03 -6.88
CA LYS A 522 -11.61 18.24 -7.22
C LYS A 522 -10.75 18.55 -5.99
N LEU A 523 -11.34 19.09 -4.92
CA LEU A 523 -10.60 19.51 -3.70
C LEU A 523 -10.66 18.50 -2.56
N VAL A 524 -11.78 17.77 -2.42
CA VAL A 524 -11.93 16.68 -1.44
C VAL A 524 -10.81 15.63 -1.57
N ALA A 525 -10.26 15.54 -2.78
CA ALA A 525 -9.25 14.60 -3.22
C ALA A 525 -7.80 15.03 -2.96
N ALA A 526 -7.56 16.31 -2.69
CA ALA A 526 -6.22 16.84 -2.55
C ALA A 526 -5.73 16.76 -1.10
N PRO A 527 -4.48 16.36 -0.80
CA PRO A 527 -3.90 16.51 0.53
C PRO A 527 -3.84 18.00 0.92
N LEU A 528 -4.17 18.32 2.17
CA LEU A 528 -4.08 19.67 2.74
C LEU A 528 -2.85 19.77 3.64
N ILE A 529 -1.84 20.53 3.23
CA ILE A 529 -0.74 20.94 4.10
C ILE A 529 -1.18 22.17 4.87
N ALA A 530 -1.31 22.05 6.18
CA ALA A 530 -1.65 23.15 7.08
C ALA A 530 -0.38 23.67 7.77
N LEU A 531 0.02 24.89 7.42
CA LEU A 531 1.24 25.50 7.95
C LEU A 531 0.95 26.14 9.31
N ALA A 532 1.59 25.60 10.35
CA ALA A 532 1.53 26.12 11.71
C ALA A 532 2.65 27.12 11.97
N ASP A 533 2.35 28.32 12.47
CA ASP A 533 3.36 29.37 12.66
C ASP A 533 4.43 29.03 13.71
N ASN A 534 4.10 28.17 14.67
CA ASN A 534 5.02 27.75 15.73
C ASN A 534 4.71 26.34 16.23
N ASN A 535 5.62 25.79 17.06
CA ASN A 535 5.50 24.44 17.60
C ASN A 535 4.26 24.23 18.50
N ALA A 536 3.75 25.28 19.17
CA ALA A 536 2.56 25.17 20.00
C ALA A 536 1.30 24.98 19.13
N ILE A 537 1.17 25.76 18.06
CA ILE A 537 0.09 25.61 17.07
C ILE A 537 0.22 24.27 16.34
N LEU A 538 1.43 23.85 16.00
CA LEU A 538 1.66 22.54 15.38
C LEU A 538 1.19 21.39 16.28
N ALA A 539 1.51 21.43 17.58
CA ALA A 539 1.04 20.43 18.54
C ALA A 539 -0.49 20.43 18.65
N GLN A 540 -1.10 21.62 18.70
CA GLN A 540 -2.56 21.76 18.70
C GLN A 540 -3.20 21.19 17.44
N MET A 541 -2.69 21.51 16.25
CA MET A 541 -3.18 20.98 14.98
C MET A 541 -3.01 19.47 14.90
N ASN A 542 -1.88 18.91 15.36
CA ASN A 542 -1.66 17.47 15.40
C ASN A 542 -2.67 16.76 16.30
N GLN A 543 -3.07 17.37 17.41
CA GLN A 543 -4.11 16.84 18.28
C GLN A 543 -5.51 16.96 17.65
N VAL A 544 -5.82 18.11 17.04
CA VAL A 544 -7.12 18.36 16.38
C VAL A 544 -7.34 17.45 15.17
N PHE A 545 -6.28 17.20 14.40
CA PHE A 545 -6.31 16.37 13.20
C PHE A 545 -5.76 14.97 13.44
N GLU A 546 -5.71 14.52 14.70
CA GLU A 546 -5.28 13.16 15.04
C GLU A 546 -6.19 12.13 14.35
N GLY A 547 -5.60 11.21 13.58
CA GLY A 547 -6.34 10.25 12.76
C GLY A 547 -6.90 10.80 11.43
N ASN A 548 -6.78 12.10 11.15
CA ASN A 548 -7.12 12.66 9.84
C ASN A 548 -6.04 12.33 8.82
N MET A 549 -6.38 11.56 7.78
CA MET A 549 -5.43 11.13 6.74
C MET A 549 -5.22 12.15 5.62
N THR A 550 -5.85 13.31 5.69
CA THR A 550 -5.97 14.27 4.57
C THR A 550 -5.47 15.66 4.92
N VAL A 551 -5.26 15.94 6.20
CA VAL A 551 -4.72 17.19 6.73
C VAL A 551 -3.39 16.87 7.38
N TYR A 552 -2.35 17.56 6.95
CA TYR A 552 -0.98 17.34 7.37
C TYR A 552 -0.46 18.64 7.97
N PRO A 553 -0.51 18.78 9.31
CA PRO A 553 0.09 19.90 10.00
C PRO A 553 1.60 19.88 9.82
N VAL A 554 2.18 21.00 9.40
CA VAL A 554 3.62 21.17 9.19
C VAL A 554 4.03 22.52 9.75
N LEU A 555 5.22 22.61 10.35
CA LEU A 555 5.76 23.90 10.79
C LEU A 555 5.96 24.81 9.58
N ALA A 556 5.49 26.06 9.69
CA ALA A 556 5.63 27.08 8.67
C ALA A 556 7.10 27.24 8.27
N THR A 557 7.36 27.16 6.98
CA THR A 557 8.70 27.29 6.39
C THR A 557 8.65 28.14 5.13
N GLN A 558 9.78 28.74 4.78
CA GLN A 558 9.99 29.42 3.49
C GLN A 558 10.94 28.62 2.58
N SER A 559 11.41 27.45 3.03
CA SER A 559 12.32 26.58 2.28
C SER A 559 11.53 25.47 1.58
N ALA A 560 11.74 25.32 0.26
CA ALA A 560 11.19 24.19 -0.48
C ALA A 560 11.73 22.85 0.02
N ASP A 561 13.02 22.78 0.39
CA ASP A 561 13.65 21.55 0.87
C ASP A 561 13.02 21.05 2.18
N ALA A 562 12.55 21.97 3.03
CA ALA A 562 11.84 21.63 4.25
C ALA A 562 10.37 21.23 4.00
N LEU A 563 9.72 21.83 2.98
CA LEU A 563 8.31 21.58 2.68
C LEU A 563 8.09 20.33 1.82
N LYS A 564 9.02 20.03 0.90
CA LYS A 564 8.91 18.95 -0.08
C LYS A 564 8.70 17.57 0.53
N PRO A 565 9.42 17.13 1.59
CA PRO A 565 9.21 15.81 2.18
C PRO A 565 7.80 15.63 2.73
N ALA A 566 7.23 16.69 3.34
CA ALA A 566 5.86 16.66 3.85
C ALA A 566 4.83 16.58 2.72
N ILE A 567 5.02 17.37 1.65
CA ILE A 567 4.19 17.31 0.44
C ILE A 567 4.25 15.91 -0.19
N ASP A 568 5.44 15.37 -0.43
CA ASP A 568 5.61 14.07 -1.08
C ASP A 568 4.99 12.95 -0.23
N SER A 569 5.13 13.01 1.09
CA SER A 569 4.48 12.06 2.00
C SER A 569 2.96 12.17 1.94
N ALA A 570 2.42 13.38 1.96
CA ALA A 570 0.99 13.63 1.92
C ALA A 570 0.35 13.19 0.59
N ILE A 571 0.99 13.50 -0.54
CA ILE A 571 0.55 13.06 -1.87
C ILE A 571 0.59 11.54 -1.96
N LYS A 572 1.73 10.93 -1.61
CA LYS A 572 1.91 9.47 -1.68
C LYS A 572 0.89 8.70 -0.84
N GLN A 573 0.51 9.23 0.31
CA GLN A 573 -0.43 8.59 1.23
C GLN A 573 -1.89 8.77 0.82
N PHE A 574 -2.25 9.89 0.17
CA PHE A 574 -3.66 10.25 -0.07
C PHE A 574 -4.11 10.20 -1.54
N ALA A 575 -3.26 10.64 -2.48
CA ALA A 575 -3.62 10.77 -3.90
C ALA A 575 -2.99 9.68 -4.80
N GLY A 576 -2.25 8.74 -4.21
CA GLY A 576 -1.48 7.74 -4.94
C GLY A 576 -0.18 8.28 -5.52
N GLN A 577 0.45 7.53 -6.43
CA GLN A 577 1.61 8.02 -7.17
C GLN A 577 1.19 9.06 -8.21
N PRO A 578 2.01 10.10 -8.50
CA PRO A 578 1.74 11.00 -9.62
C PRO A 578 1.51 10.22 -10.92
N ILE A 579 0.60 10.69 -11.77
CA ILE A 579 0.39 10.14 -13.12
C ILE A 579 1.55 10.64 -14.01
N GLY A 580 2.34 9.70 -14.53
CA GLY A 580 3.45 10.02 -15.43
C GLY A 580 2.99 10.38 -16.84
N LYS A 581 3.88 10.94 -17.66
CA LYS A 581 3.58 11.37 -19.03
C LYS A 581 2.90 10.30 -19.90
N ASP A 582 3.46 9.09 -19.91
CA ASP A 582 2.95 8.00 -20.76
C ASP A 582 1.57 7.53 -20.30
N GLU A 583 1.37 7.47 -18.98
CA GLU A 583 0.08 7.11 -18.38
C GLU A 583 -0.97 8.20 -18.61
N ALA A 584 -0.60 9.47 -18.48
CA ALA A 584 -1.48 10.60 -18.79
C ALA A 584 -1.91 10.60 -20.27
N LEU A 585 -0.97 10.32 -21.19
CA LEU A 585 -1.27 10.16 -22.60
C LEU A 585 -2.22 8.98 -22.85
N ALA A 586 -2.01 7.84 -22.20
CA ALA A 586 -2.90 6.68 -22.32
C ALA A 586 -4.33 7.01 -21.87
N PHE A 587 -4.48 7.65 -20.70
CA PHE A 587 -5.80 8.09 -20.22
C PHE A 587 -6.47 9.10 -21.15
N ALA A 588 -5.73 10.07 -21.67
CA ALA A 588 -6.26 11.04 -22.61
C ALA A 588 -6.74 10.35 -23.90
N MET A 589 -5.96 9.43 -24.45
CA MET A 589 -6.34 8.72 -25.68
C MET A 589 -7.54 7.78 -25.46
N ASP A 590 -7.59 7.04 -24.35
CA ASP A 590 -8.74 6.20 -23.98
C ASP A 590 -10.00 7.05 -23.82
N ALA A 591 -9.89 8.21 -23.15
CA ALA A 591 -11.00 9.14 -22.97
C ALA A 591 -11.48 9.74 -24.28
N LEU A 592 -10.57 10.18 -25.16
CA LEU A 592 -10.93 10.69 -26.50
C LEU A 592 -11.61 9.61 -27.36
N ASN A 593 -11.12 8.37 -27.31
CA ASN A 593 -11.76 7.26 -28.01
C ASN A 593 -13.18 7.03 -27.50
N MET A 594 -13.38 7.11 -26.18
CA MET A 594 -14.71 6.99 -25.59
C MET A 594 -15.62 8.18 -25.93
N LEU A 595 -15.11 9.41 -25.90
CA LEU A 595 -15.85 10.60 -26.33
C LEU A 595 -16.25 10.52 -27.81
N TRP A 596 -15.39 9.99 -28.66
CA TRP A 596 -15.71 9.73 -30.06
C TRP A 596 -16.87 8.74 -30.18
N GLU A 597 -16.82 7.60 -29.47
CA GLU A 597 -17.92 6.61 -29.44
C GLU A 597 -19.24 7.22 -28.95
N ILE A 598 -19.19 8.04 -27.88
CA ILE A 598 -20.35 8.75 -27.35
C ILE A 598 -20.93 9.72 -28.41
N THR A 599 -20.07 10.36 -29.19
CA THR A 599 -20.48 11.32 -30.24
C THR A 599 -21.13 10.62 -31.43
N ILE A 600 -20.59 9.49 -31.90
CA ILE A 600 -21.17 8.74 -33.03
C ILE A 600 -22.41 7.92 -32.65
N GLY A 601 -22.53 7.52 -31.38
CA GLY A 601 -23.60 6.64 -30.90
C GLY A 601 -24.99 7.31 -30.78
N HIS A 602 -25.13 8.57 -31.20
CA HIS A 602 -26.33 9.40 -31.04
C HIS A 602 -26.86 9.38 -29.59
N GLY A 603 -26.12 10.06 -28.71
CA GLY A 603 -26.27 10.08 -27.26
C GLY A 603 -27.67 10.35 -26.71
N GLN A 604 -28.37 9.28 -26.33
CA GLN A 604 -29.55 9.39 -25.45
C GLN A 604 -29.16 9.49 -23.96
N VAL A 605 -27.98 8.98 -23.56
CA VAL A 605 -27.57 8.93 -22.14
C VAL A 605 -26.47 9.94 -21.78
N TYR A 606 -25.51 10.17 -22.68
CA TYR A 606 -24.37 11.07 -22.43
C TYR A 606 -24.40 12.26 -23.38
N GLN A 607 -24.25 13.47 -22.84
CA GLN A 607 -24.26 14.71 -23.63
C GLN A 607 -22.87 15.00 -24.20
N ALA A 608 -22.61 14.56 -25.44
CA ALA A 608 -21.32 14.74 -26.11
C ALA A 608 -20.90 16.22 -26.23
N THR A 609 -21.87 17.13 -26.36
CA THR A 609 -21.65 18.58 -26.51
C THR A 609 -20.95 19.20 -25.29
N GLU A 610 -21.08 18.62 -24.09
CA GLU A 610 -20.36 19.07 -22.90
C GLU A 610 -18.83 18.95 -23.05
N ALA A 611 -18.34 18.06 -23.93
CA ALA A 611 -16.91 17.89 -24.17
C ALA A 611 -16.31 18.96 -25.08
N GLN A 612 -17.12 19.70 -25.83
CA GLN A 612 -16.65 20.58 -26.90
C GLN A 612 -15.64 21.65 -26.44
N PRO A 613 -15.82 22.36 -25.30
CA PRO A 613 -14.83 23.33 -24.82
C PRO A 613 -13.47 22.68 -24.56
N THR A 614 -13.47 21.49 -23.93
CA THR A 614 -12.26 20.72 -23.64
C THR A 614 -11.57 20.26 -24.93
N LEU A 615 -12.33 19.82 -25.92
CA LEU A 615 -11.77 19.37 -27.20
C LEU A 615 -11.17 20.54 -28.00
N ILE A 616 -11.78 21.73 -27.94
CA ILE A 616 -11.22 22.95 -28.56
C ILE A 616 -9.91 23.34 -27.88
N GLU A 617 -9.87 23.30 -26.54
CA GLU A 617 -8.65 23.54 -25.77
C GLU A 617 -7.54 22.53 -26.13
N ALA A 618 -7.90 21.25 -26.25
CA ALA A 618 -6.99 20.16 -26.60
C ALA A 618 -6.37 20.27 -28.01
N LEU A 619 -6.87 21.15 -28.88
CA LEU A 619 -6.20 21.47 -30.16
C LEU A 619 -4.86 22.22 -29.95
N GLY A 620 -4.67 22.83 -28.78
CA GLY A 620 -3.42 23.47 -28.37
C GLY A 620 -2.45 22.55 -27.61
N ASP A 621 -2.77 21.26 -27.46
CA ASP A 621 -1.97 20.31 -26.67
C ASP A 621 -0.62 19.98 -27.33
N ASP A 622 0.44 19.81 -26.53
CA ASP A 622 1.76 19.40 -27.01
C ASP A 622 1.76 17.94 -27.52
N ARG A 623 0.81 17.12 -27.05
CA ARG A 623 0.63 15.73 -27.46
C ARG A 623 -0.12 15.70 -28.79
N HIS A 624 0.62 15.61 -29.90
CA HIS A 624 0.05 15.60 -31.24
C HIS A 624 -1.07 14.57 -31.48
N SER A 625 -1.05 13.40 -30.84
CA SER A 625 -2.13 12.41 -30.94
C SER A 625 -3.44 12.89 -30.31
N VAL A 626 -3.37 13.64 -29.21
CA VAL A 626 -4.52 14.29 -28.55
C VAL A 626 -5.09 15.37 -29.47
N VAL A 627 -4.24 16.19 -30.10
CA VAL A 627 -4.65 17.22 -31.05
C VAL A 627 -5.42 16.62 -32.23
N MET A 628 -4.85 15.58 -32.88
CA MET A 628 -5.47 14.95 -34.04
C MET A 628 -6.81 14.30 -33.70
N ARG A 629 -6.88 13.54 -32.60
CA ARG A 629 -8.12 12.87 -32.19
C ARG A 629 -9.19 13.85 -31.72
N SER A 630 -8.81 14.93 -31.03
CA SER A 630 -9.74 15.99 -30.63
C SER A 630 -10.37 16.68 -31.84
N ALA A 631 -9.60 16.97 -32.89
CA ALA A 631 -10.12 17.56 -34.12
C ALA A 631 -11.08 16.62 -34.88
N GLU A 632 -10.79 15.33 -34.90
CA GLU A 632 -11.67 14.32 -35.50
C GLU A 632 -13.03 14.26 -34.79
N ILE A 633 -13.06 14.34 -33.46
CA ILE A 633 -14.30 14.40 -32.68
C ILE A 633 -15.00 15.73 -32.93
N LEU A 634 -14.26 16.85 -32.92
CA LEU A 634 -14.82 18.18 -33.17
C LEU A 634 -15.50 18.29 -34.53
N ALA A 635 -15.00 17.58 -35.54
CA ALA A 635 -15.56 17.55 -36.88
C ALA A 635 -17.00 17.00 -36.91
N LEU A 636 -17.40 16.21 -35.90
CA LEU A 636 -18.74 15.64 -35.80
C LEU A 636 -19.76 16.64 -35.22
N PHE A 637 -19.33 17.71 -34.54
CA PHE A 637 -20.25 18.72 -34.00
C PHE A 637 -20.66 19.75 -35.06
N ASN A 638 -21.96 20.03 -35.12
CA ASN A 638 -22.49 21.16 -35.89
C ASN A 638 -22.34 22.45 -35.10
N ASP A 639 -21.11 22.96 -35.00
CA ASP A 639 -20.80 24.18 -34.28
C ASP A 639 -19.73 25.04 -34.97
N ILE A 640 -20.00 26.34 -35.05
CA ILE A 640 -19.13 27.32 -35.72
C ILE A 640 -17.77 27.39 -35.04
N LYS A 641 -17.71 27.41 -33.69
CA LYS A 641 -16.45 27.50 -32.94
C LYS A 641 -15.62 26.24 -33.15
N ALA A 642 -16.25 25.06 -33.21
CA ALA A 642 -15.57 23.80 -33.49
C ALA A 642 -14.87 23.82 -34.86
N GLN A 643 -15.62 24.08 -35.95
CA GLN A 643 -15.03 24.06 -37.30
C GLN A 643 -13.95 25.15 -37.48
N GLN A 644 -14.18 26.35 -36.93
CA GLN A 644 -13.21 27.43 -36.98
C GLN A 644 -11.94 27.13 -36.16
N ALA A 645 -12.06 26.47 -35.01
CA ALA A 645 -10.91 26.08 -34.19
C ALA A 645 -10.05 25.01 -34.89
N ILE A 646 -10.68 24.01 -35.54
CA ILE A 646 -9.97 23.03 -36.38
C ILE A 646 -9.19 23.76 -37.47
N CYS A 647 -9.84 24.66 -38.21
CA CYS A 647 -9.19 25.42 -39.28
C CYS A 647 -8.02 26.25 -38.75
N ASN A 648 -8.20 27.02 -37.68
CA ASN A 648 -7.14 27.85 -37.11
C ASN A 648 -5.90 27.03 -36.74
N THR A 649 -6.12 25.87 -36.14
CA THR A 649 -5.05 24.95 -35.74
C THR A 649 -4.37 24.33 -36.96
N ALA A 650 -5.13 23.87 -37.96
CA ALA A 650 -4.62 23.32 -39.22
C ALA A 650 -3.69 24.30 -39.97
N MET A 651 -3.99 25.61 -39.88
CA MET A 651 -3.21 26.67 -40.51
C MET A 651 -1.95 27.07 -39.72
N ASN A 652 -1.73 26.52 -38.51
CA ASN A 652 -0.54 26.82 -37.72
C ASN A 652 0.72 26.15 -38.33
N ALA A 653 1.56 26.95 -38.97
CA ALA A 653 2.77 26.48 -39.63
C ALA A 653 3.83 25.88 -38.69
N LYS A 654 3.72 26.09 -37.36
CA LYS A 654 4.62 25.49 -36.37
C LYS A 654 4.35 24.00 -36.13
N LEU A 655 3.15 23.51 -36.46
CA LEU A 655 2.79 22.11 -36.27
C LEU A 655 3.45 21.21 -37.33
N PRO A 656 3.82 19.97 -36.98
CA PRO A 656 4.34 19.01 -37.95
C PRO A 656 3.39 18.78 -39.12
N GLY A 657 3.94 18.57 -40.33
CA GLY A 657 3.15 18.42 -41.55
C GLY A 657 2.06 17.33 -41.46
N LYS A 658 2.37 16.19 -40.85
CA LYS A 658 1.41 15.09 -40.64
C LYS A 658 0.21 15.50 -39.77
N VAL A 659 0.47 16.25 -38.70
CA VAL A 659 -0.58 16.76 -37.80
C VAL A 659 -1.48 17.74 -38.55
N ARG A 660 -0.87 18.65 -39.30
CA ARG A 660 -1.61 19.61 -40.13
C ARG A 660 -2.47 18.92 -41.19
N ILE A 661 -1.96 17.90 -41.86
CA ILE A 661 -2.73 17.10 -42.83
C ILE A 661 -3.95 16.48 -42.15
N SER A 662 -3.76 15.83 -40.99
CA SER A 662 -4.87 15.26 -40.22
C SER A 662 -5.92 16.30 -39.84
N LEU A 663 -5.50 17.49 -39.41
CA LEU A 663 -6.41 18.59 -39.05
C LEU A 663 -7.19 19.13 -40.26
N ILE A 664 -6.55 19.22 -41.43
CA ILE A 664 -7.22 19.62 -42.67
C ILE A 664 -8.24 18.55 -43.09
N ASP A 665 -7.92 17.27 -42.91
CA ASP A 665 -8.86 16.18 -43.16
C ASP A 665 -10.07 16.22 -42.20
N SER A 666 -9.85 16.53 -40.91
CA SER A 666 -10.95 16.79 -39.96
C SER A 666 -11.78 18.00 -40.36
N LEU A 667 -11.17 19.07 -40.90
CA LEU A 667 -11.90 20.21 -41.44
C LEU A 667 -12.78 19.81 -42.63
N ALA A 668 -12.24 19.00 -43.54
CA ALA A 668 -13.00 18.47 -44.67
C ALA A 668 -14.19 17.60 -44.20
N LEU A 669 -13.97 16.76 -43.19
CA LEU A 669 -15.02 15.94 -42.58
C LEU A 669 -16.13 16.82 -41.98
N SER A 670 -15.75 17.84 -41.20
CA SER A 670 -16.71 18.80 -40.63
C SER A 670 -17.54 19.49 -41.70
N ALA A 671 -16.88 19.96 -42.76
CA ALA A 671 -17.54 20.62 -43.87
C ALA A 671 -18.47 19.67 -44.66
N THR A 672 -18.10 18.40 -44.79
CA THR A 672 -18.93 17.38 -45.43
C THR A 672 -20.23 17.14 -44.67
N HIS A 673 -20.19 17.15 -43.34
CA HIS A 673 -21.38 16.94 -42.50
C HIS A 673 -22.23 18.21 -42.33
N HIS A 674 -21.59 19.37 -42.18
CA HIS A 674 -22.23 20.59 -41.66
C HIS A 674 -22.13 21.81 -42.59
N GLY A 675 -21.45 21.68 -43.73
CA GLY A 675 -21.19 22.79 -44.65
C GLY A 675 -20.10 23.75 -44.16
N ASN A 676 -20.00 24.91 -44.82
CA ASN A 676 -18.99 25.93 -44.54
C ASN A 676 -19.45 26.88 -43.42
N LEU A 677 -18.71 26.88 -42.31
CA LEU A 677 -18.86 27.75 -41.15
C LEU A 677 -17.60 28.63 -40.93
N LEU A 678 -16.69 28.68 -41.90
CA LEU A 678 -15.45 29.45 -41.83
C LEU A 678 -15.66 30.93 -42.14
N THR A 679 -14.75 31.75 -41.60
CA THR A 679 -14.63 33.17 -41.98
C THR A 679 -13.85 33.34 -43.28
N ASP A 680 -14.05 34.46 -43.98
CA ASP A 680 -13.30 34.79 -45.20
C ASP A 680 -11.77 34.77 -44.99
N THR A 681 -11.32 35.23 -43.82
CA THR A 681 -9.89 35.21 -43.43
C THR A 681 -9.34 33.78 -43.36
N GLN A 682 -10.13 32.83 -42.85
CA GLN A 682 -9.74 31.42 -42.77
C GLN A 682 -9.76 30.76 -44.15
N ILE A 683 -10.77 31.07 -44.96
CA ILE A 683 -10.85 30.61 -46.35
C ILE A 683 -9.61 31.08 -47.13
N ALA A 684 -9.22 32.35 -46.99
CA ALA A 684 -8.01 32.88 -47.64
C ALA A 684 -6.73 32.13 -47.21
N LYS A 685 -6.60 31.77 -45.93
CA LYS A 685 -5.47 30.96 -45.43
C LYS A 685 -5.47 29.55 -46.02
N LEU A 686 -6.64 28.90 -46.11
CA LEU A 686 -6.77 27.58 -46.74
C LEU A 686 -6.41 27.65 -48.23
N LEU A 687 -6.92 28.64 -48.97
CA LEU A 687 -6.61 28.84 -50.38
C LEU A 687 -5.12 29.06 -50.64
N LYS A 688 -4.42 29.75 -49.73
CA LYS A 688 -2.95 29.87 -49.81
C LYS A 688 -2.28 28.50 -49.77
N ILE A 689 -2.74 27.57 -48.92
CA ILE A 689 -2.22 26.19 -48.88
C ILE A 689 -2.58 25.45 -50.18
N VAL A 690 -3.83 25.54 -50.64
CA VAL A 690 -4.28 24.91 -51.90
C VAL A 690 -3.38 25.31 -53.07
N ASN A 691 -2.97 26.58 -53.14
CA ASN A 691 -2.14 27.11 -54.24
C ASN A 691 -0.64 26.81 -54.10
N THR A 692 -0.13 26.57 -52.88
CA THR A 692 1.33 26.54 -52.63
C THR A 692 1.86 25.20 -52.14
N ALA A 693 1.01 24.38 -51.51
CA ALA A 693 1.42 23.08 -50.98
C ALA A 693 1.63 22.05 -52.11
N LYS A 694 2.37 20.99 -51.81
CA LYS A 694 2.59 19.85 -52.69
C LYS A 694 2.35 18.53 -51.94
N GLY A 695 2.18 17.44 -52.69
CA GLY A 695 1.98 16.10 -52.12
C GLY A 695 0.72 15.99 -51.28
N ASP A 696 0.79 15.21 -50.20
CA ASP A 696 -0.35 14.88 -49.34
C ASP A 696 -1.04 16.10 -48.73
N MET A 697 -0.28 17.16 -48.40
CA MET A 697 -0.84 18.40 -47.86
C MET A 697 -1.69 19.16 -48.90
N ALA A 698 -1.29 19.12 -50.18
CA ALA A 698 -2.12 19.69 -51.25
C ALA A 698 -3.41 18.89 -51.45
N GLN A 699 -3.33 17.56 -51.38
CA GLN A 699 -4.50 16.68 -51.50
C GLN A 699 -5.49 16.89 -50.36
N ALA A 700 -5.00 16.97 -49.11
CA ALA A 700 -5.85 17.29 -47.97
C ALA A 700 -6.52 18.67 -48.12
N ALA A 701 -5.75 19.70 -48.50
CA ALA A 701 -6.30 21.05 -48.69
C ALA A 701 -7.33 21.12 -49.82
N ALA A 702 -7.12 20.39 -50.92
CA ALA A 702 -8.07 20.26 -52.01
C ALA A 702 -9.38 19.58 -51.56
N ARG A 703 -9.28 18.50 -50.76
CA ARG A 703 -10.46 17.86 -50.16
C ARG A 703 -11.25 18.81 -49.27
N ALA A 704 -10.56 19.55 -48.40
CA ALA A 704 -11.21 20.54 -47.53
C ALA A 704 -11.88 21.67 -48.33
N HIS A 705 -11.21 22.20 -49.35
CA HIS A 705 -11.78 23.20 -50.26
C HIS A 705 -13.08 22.71 -50.91
N GLY A 706 -13.06 21.50 -51.48
CA GLY A 706 -14.23 20.89 -52.11
C GLY A 706 -15.37 20.63 -51.13
N ALA A 707 -15.05 20.08 -49.94
CA ALA A 707 -16.05 19.81 -48.90
C ALA A 707 -16.71 21.08 -48.35
N LEU A 708 -15.97 22.21 -48.30
CA LEU A 708 -16.48 23.53 -47.94
C LEU A 708 -17.30 24.21 -49.05
N THR A 709 -17.48 23.53 -50.20
CA THR A 709 -18.22 24.04 -51.37
C THR A 709 -17.78 25.44 -51.81
N LEU A 710 -16.47 25.71 -51.71
CA LEU A 710 -15.90 27.00 -52.06
C LEU A 710 -16.05 27.30 -53.57
N PRO A 711 -16.11 28.58 -53.98
CA PRO A 711 -16.36 28.96 -55.37
C PRO A 711 -15.43 28.28 -56.40
N ALA A 712 -16.03 27.84 -57.51
CA ALA A 712 -15.31 27.21 -58.62
C ALA A 712 -14.31 28.17 -59.30
N SER A 713 -14.49 29.49 -59.16
CA SER A 713 -13.55 30.50 -59.66
C SER A 713 -12.13 30.30 -59.12
N HIS A 714 -11.99 29.78 -57.90
CA HIS A 714 -10.67 29.45 -57.34
C HIS A 714 -9.94 28.39 -58.16
N VAL A 715 -10.64 27.35 -58.62
CA VAL A 715 -10.06 26.28 -59.45
C VAL A 715 -9.76 26.81 -60.85
N VAL A 716 -10.66 27.64 -61.41
CA VAL A 716 -10.45 28.30 -62.70
C VAL A 716 -9.18 29.15 -62.68
N ASP A 717 -8.98 29.94 -61.63
CA ASP A 717 -7.76 30.75 -61.47
C ASP A 717 -6.49 29.89 -61.45
N MET A 718 -6.51 28.71 -60.81
CA MET A 718 -5.35 27.82 -60.74
C MET A 718 -4.96 27.15 -62.06
N ILE A 719 -5.90 27.00 -63.00
CA ILE A 719 -5.64 26.36 -64.31
C ILE A 719 -5.47 27.37 -65.45
N THR A 720 -5.84 28.63 -65.23
CA THR A 720 -5.78 29.70 -66.25
C THR A 720 -4.69 30.73 -66.02
N LYS A 721 -4.13 30.81 -64.81
CA LYS A 721 -3.01 31.66 -64.42
C LYS A 721 -1.86 30.80 -63.90
#